data_AF-A0A4W2C3W9-F1
#
_entry.id   AF-A0A4W2C3W9-F1
#
_cell.length_a   1.000
_cell.length_b   1.000
_cell.length_c   1.000
_cell.angle_alpha   90.00
_cell.angle_beta   90.00
_cell.angle_gamma   90.00
#
_symmetry.space_group_name_H-M   'P 1'
#
loop_
_entity.id
_entity.type
_entity.pdbx_description
1 polymer ?
#
loop_
_entity_poly.entity_id
_entity_poly.type
_entity_poly.pdbx_seq_one_letter_code
_entity_poly.pdbx_strand_id
1 'polypeptide(L)'
;MQSGGRQAEAPGRGPRVLVVGGGIAGLGAAQRLCRHPAFSHLRVLEATARAGGRIRSEHSFGGVVEVGAHWIHGPSQGNPVFQLAAKYGLLGEKALSEENQLIETGGHVGLPSVSYASSGVSVSLELVAEMASLFYSLIDQTREFLQAAETTPPSVGEYLKEKIRQHMAGWTEDEETKKLKLAILKNLFNVECCVSGTHSMDLVALAPFGEYTVLPGLDCTFPEGYQGLTDCIMASLPKDVMVFDKPVKTIHWNGSFREASAPGETFPVLVECEDGDCFPAHHVVVTVPLGFFKKHLDTFFEPPLPTEKVEAIRKIGFGTNNKIFLEFEEPFWEPDCQHIQVVWEDMSPLEDTAPELQDAWFKKLIGFWVLPPFQEPPAPRTQEYAEVLLAQRPVHPGLIQLRGRGQLWGRHGPAGPAPPFRRQGGTGLKKMQSSLRLVDCIIEVHDARIPLSGRNPLFQETLGLKPHLLVLNKMDLADLKEQQKIIQHLEREGIKHVVFTNCVKDENVKQVIPTVTELVGSSYRYHRGEHVEYCIMVIGVPNVGKSSLINSLRRQHLRKGKATRVGGEPGITRAVMSRIQVCERPLMFLLDTPGVLAPRIPSVETGLKLALCGTVLDHLVGEETLADFLLYTLNRHQLSGYVQHYGLGEACDDIASVLKRVAVKLRKTQKVKVLTGTGNVNVIQPDYPAAARDFLRAFRSGLLGPVMLDRDLLQGRSAEES
;
A
#
# COMPACT_ATOMS: atom_id res chain seq x y z
N MET A 1 23.69 46.79 63.59
CA MET A 1 23.14 45.65 64.38
C MET A 1 21.64 45.90 64.48
N GLN A 2 20.74 45.10 63.94
CA GLN A 2 20.71 43.64 63.80
C GLN A 2 20.27 43.21 62.40
N SER A 3 21.03 42.26 61.86
CA SER A 3 20.73 41.45 60.69
C SER A 3 19.69 40.39 61.05
N GLY A 4 18.44 40.58 60.60
CA GLY A 4 17.43 39.53 60.58
C GLY A 4 17.60 38.72 59.30
N GLY A 5 18.12 37.50 59.42
CA GLY A 5 18.49 36.63 58.31
C GLY A 5 17.33 36.35 57.37
N ARG A 6 17.54 36.64 56.07
CA ARG A 6 16.83 35.95 55.00
C ARG A 6 17.18 34.46 55.14
N GLN A 7 16.21 33.65 55.57
CA GLN A 7 16.27 32.22 55.29
C GLN A 7 16.40 32.09 53.78
N ALA A 8 17.50 31.50 53.33
CA ALA A 8 17.65 31.12 51.93
C ALA A 8 16.51 30.14 51.61
N GLU A 9 15.60 30.54 50.72
CA GLU A 9 14.67 29.60 50.11
C GLU A 9 15.49 28.47 49.50
N ALA A 10 15.14 27.23 49.86
CA ALA A 10 15.63 26.04 49.17
C ALA A 10 15.41 26.23 47.66
N PRO A 11 16.31 25.76 46.78
CA PRO A 11 16.20 25.98 45.34
C PRO A 11 14.82 25.50 44.87
N GLY A 12 13.95 26.46 44.56
CA GLY A 12 12.55 26.22 44.25
C GLY A 12 12.43 25.27 43.07
N ARG A 13 11.74 24.15 43.27
CA ARG A 13 11.37 23.21 42.22
C ARG A 13 10.58 24.01 41.17
N GLY A 14 11.09 24.10 39.93
CA GLY A 14 10.48 24.93 38.88
C GLY A 14 9.00 24.58 38.62
N PRO A 15 8.21 25.47 37.98
CA PRO A 15 6.80 25.22 37.74
C PRO A 15 6.57 23.90 36.99
N ARG A 16 5.66 23.09 37.53
CA ARG A 16 5.16 21.88 36.86
C ARG A 16 4.22 22.22 35.71
N VAL A 17 4.58 21.81 34.50
CA VAL A 17 3.82 22.04 33.27
C VAL A 17 3.39 20.70 32.67
N LEU A 18 2.14 20.61 32.24
CA LEU A 18 1.64 19.49 31.44
C LEU A 18 1.29 19.93 30.04
N VAL A 19 1.56 19.08 29.05
CA VAL A 19 1.06 19.21 27.68
C VAL A 19 0.09 18.06 27.45
N VAL A 20 -1.14 18.36 27.03
CA VAL A 20 -2.15 17.36 26.71
C VAL A 20 -2.24 17.19 25.20
N GLY A 21 -1.88 16.01 24.72
CA GLY A 21 -1.74 15.65 23.31
C GLY A 21 -0.29 15.72 22.82
N GLY A 22 0.24 14.60 22.37
CA GLY A 22 1.55 14.44 21.75
C GLY A 22 1.55 14.64 20.23
N GLY A 23 0.65 15.46 19.69
CA GLY A 23 0.67 15.86 18.28
C GLY A 23 1.82 16.82 17.95
N ILE A 24 1.97 17.24 16.69
CA ILE A 24 3.05 18.17 16.28
C ILE A 24 3.10 19.46 17.11
N ALA A 25 1.92 20.02 17.45
CA ALA A 25 1.83 21.21 18.29
C ALA A 25 2.29 20.94 19.74
N GLY A 26 1.89 19.81 20.32
CA GLY A 26 2.28 19.41 21.66
C GLY A 26 3.77 19.07 21.76
N LEU A 27 4.31 18.34 20.79
CA LEU A 27 5.75 18.07 20.67
C LEU A 27 6.56 19.36 20.50
N GLY A 28 6.08 20.30 19.67
CA GLY A 28 6.71 21.61 19.49
C GLY A 28 6.72 22.44 20.79
N ALA A 29 5.58 22.47 21.51
CA ALA A 29 5.49 23.11 22.81
C ALA A 29 6.45 22.47 23.81
N ALA A 30 6.48 21.14 23.88
CA ALA A 30 7.35 20.40 24.77
C ALA A 30 8.84 20.69 24.48
N GLN A 31 9.24 20.64 23.21
CA GLN A 31 10.61 20.94 22.79
C GLN A 31 11.02 22.37 23.17
N ARG A 32 10.12 23.36 22.99
CA ARG A 32 10.42 24.75 23.33
C ARG A 32 10.57 24.96 24.83
N LEU A 33 9.72 24.31 25.63
CA LEU A 33 9.73 24.39 27.09
C LEU A 33 10.96 23.69 27.69
N CYS A 34 11.30 22.48 27.22
CA CYS A 34 12.47 21.73 27.69
C CYS A 34 13.81 22.48 27.51
N ARG A 35 13.90 23.35 26.50
CA ARG A 35 15.11 24.17 26.26
C ARG A 35 15.29 25.29 27.28
N HIS A 36 14.28 25.59 28.09
CA HIS A 36 14.33 26.68 29.05
C HIS A 36 14.49 26.14 30.48
N PRO A 37 15.52 26.56 31.23
CA PRO A 37 15.90 25.94 32.51
C PRO A 37 14.82 26.04 33.60
N ALA A 38 13.89 27.00 33.48
CA ALA A 38 12.78 27.15 34.43
C ALA A 38 11.73 26.01 34.35
N PHE A 39 11.65 25.27 33.25
CA PHE A 39 10.61 24.25 33.04
C PHE A 39 11.18 22.83 33.13
N SER A 40 11.89 22.55 34.22
CA SER A 40 12.48 21.22 34.50
C SER A 40 11.44 20.15 34.84
N HIS A 41 10.19 20.52 35.12
CA HIS A 41 9.10 19.62 35.49
C HIS A 41 7.99 19.59 34.43
N LEU A 42 8.34 19.05 33.26
CA LEU A 42 7.44 18.94 32.12
C LEU A 42 7.01 17.48 31.89
N ARG A 43 5.72 17.26 31.60
CA ARG A 43 5.25 16.00 31.01
C ARG A 43 4.29 16.25 29.86
N VAL A 44 4.27 15.34 28.90
CA VAL A 44 3.32 15.28 27.79
C VAL A 44 2.47 14.04 27.99
N LEU A 45 1.16 14.22 28.10
CA LEU A 45 0.19 13.13 28.18
C LEU A 45 -0.36 12.88 26.77
N GLU A 46 -0.03 11.73 26.20
CA GLU A 46 -0.51 11.29 24.89
C GLU A 46 -1.51 10.15 25.06
N ALA A 47 -2.70 10.32 24.49
CA ALA A 47 -3.79 9.37 24.65
C ALA A 47 -3.51 8.01 24.01
N THR A 48 -2.67 7.97 22.98
CA THR A 48 -2.34 6.76 22.23
C THR A 48 -0.94 6.24 22.56
N ALA A 49 -0.59 5.07 22.01
CA ALA A 49 0.75 4.50 22.10
C ALA A 49 1.80 5.21 21.22
N ARG A 50 1.46 6.34 20.56
CA ARG A 50 2.34 6.98 19.57
C ARG A 50 2.18 8.50 19.55
N ALA A 51 3.29 9.23 19.46
CA ALA A 51 3.26 10.67 19.23
C ALA A 51 3.10 11.03 17.73
N GLY A 52 2.90 12.31 17.46
CA GLY A 52 2.77 12.88 16.11
C GLY A 52 1.34 13.19 15.68
N GLY A 53 0.33 12.69 16.42
CA GLY A 53 -1.08 13.01 16.17
C GLY A 53 -1.51 12.63 14.75
N ARG A 54 -1.92 13.60 13.94
CA ARG A 54 -2.33 13.40 12.54
C ARG A 54 -1.17 13.15 11.56
N ILE A 55 0.08 13.34 11.98
CA ILE A 55 1.24 12.94 11.17
C ILE A 55 1.39 11.42 11.31
N ARG A 56 1.39 10.70 10.19
CA ARG A 56 1.54 9.24 10.16
C ARG A 56 1.97 8.78 8.78
N SER A 57 3.20 8.29 8.71
CA SER A 57 3.76 7.61 7.54
C SER A 57 3.65 6.10 7.70
N GLU A 58 3.39 5.38 6.62
CA GLU A 58 3.39 3.93 6.58
C GLU A 58 4.24 3.38 5.44
N HIS A 59 4.95 2.29 5.68
CA HIS A 59 5.69 1.58 4.62
C HIS A 59 4.77 0.58 3.91
N SER A 60 4.15 1.03 2.83
CA SER A 60 3.20 0.28 2.01
C SER A 60 3.46 0.53 0.52
N PHE A 61 2.96 -0.33 -0.36
CA PHE A 61 3.10 -0.17 -1.83
C PHE A 61 4.53 -0.14 -2.38
N GLY A 62 5.54 -0.53 -1.59
CA GLY A 62 6.95 -0.52 -2.00
C GLY A 62 7.74 0.71 -1.53
N GLY A 63 7.12 1.66 -0.84
CA GLY A 63 7.82 2.78 -0.21
C GLY A 63 7.00 3.41 0.91
N VAL A 64 7.09 4.74 1.06
CA VAL A 64 6.43 5.46 2.14
C VAL A 64 5.15 6.12 1.61
N VAL A 65 4.03 5.85 2.28
CA VAL A 65 2.76 6.55 2.06
C VAL A 65 2.35 7.33 3.28
N GLU A 66 1.90 8.56 3.07
CA GLU A 66 1.40 9.43 4.12
C GLU A 66 -0.08 9.20 4.36
N VAL A 67 -0.41 8.40 5.38
CA VAL A 67 -1.79 8.23 5.87
C VAL A 67 -2.32 9.54 6.46
N GLY A 68 -1.40 10.36 6.99
CA GLY A 68 -1.66 11.63 7.65
C GLY A 68 -1.29 12.87 6.83
N ALA A 69 -0.62 13.83 7.47
CA ALA A 69 -0.05 15.00 6.81
C ALA A 69 0.85 14.60 5.62
N HIS A 70 0.75 15.32 4.49
CA HIS A 70 1.45 14.93 3.26
C HIS A 70 2.48 15.97 2.80
N TRP A 71 2.11 17.26 2.84
CA TRP A 71 2.88 18.35 2.24
C TRP A 71 3.44 19.30 3.29
N ILE A 72 4.57 19.93 2.95
CA ILE A 72 4.95 21.24 3.45
C ILE A 72 4.53 22.23 2.38
N HIS A 73 3.55 23.07 2.70
CA HIS A 73 3.11 24.12 1.78
C HIS A 73 4.01 25.34 1.88
N GLY A 74 4.48 25.85 0.74
CA GLY A 74 5.42 26.96 0.68
C GLY A 74 6.70 26.72 1.51
N PRO A 75 7.56 25.75 1.12
CA PRO A 75 8.81 25.45 1.81
C PRO A 75 9.81 26.59 1.66
N SER A 76 9.72 27.55 2.58
CA SER A 76 10.55 28.76 2.64
C SER A 76 10.95 29.06 4.07
N GLN A 77 11.84 30.03 4.26
CA GLN A 77 12.23 30.49 5.60
C GLN A 77 11.06 31.04 6.42
N GLY A 78 9.91 31.37 5.81
CA GLY A 78 8.70 31.73 6.56
C GLY A 78 8.00 30.54 7.21
N ASN A 79 8.29 29.30 6.77
CA ASN A 79 7.60 28.10 7.22
C ASN A 79 8.39 27.39 8.35
N PRO A 80 7.87 27.32 9.60
CA PRO A 80 8.59 26.72 10.71
C PRO A 80 8.77 25.20 10.57
N VAL A 81 7.86 24.52 9.86
CA VAL A 81 7.98 23.07 9.59
C VAL A 81 9.12 22.81 8.60
N PHE A 82 9.23 23.64 7.56
CA PHE A 82 10.34 23.60 6.61
C PHE A 82 11.69 23.82 7.33
N GLN A 83 11.80 24.86 8.16
CA GLN A 83 13.03 25.13 8.91
C GLN A 83 13.47 23.93 9.78
N LEU A 84 12.51 23.31 10.49
CA LEU A 84 12.79 22.15 11.32
C LEU A 84 13.21 20.94 10.48
N ALA A 85 12.49 20.66 9.39
CA ALA A 85 12.80 19.56 8.49
C ALA A 85 14.19 19.72 7.83
N ALA A 86 14.52 20.94 7.37
CA ALA A 86 15.83 21.28 6.84
C ALA A 86 16.93 21.08 7.90
N LYS A 87 16.71 21.56 9.13
CA LYS A 87 17.66 21.39 10.24
C LYS A 87 17.93 19.92 10.57
N TYR A 88 16.92 19.07 10.47
CA TYR A 88 17.06 17.62 10.70
C TYR A 88 17.55 16.85 9.47
N GLY A 89 17.79 17.52 8.33
CA GLY A 89 18.25 16.86 7.11
C GLY A 89 17.19 15.95 6.47
N LEU A 90 15.90 16.28 6.63
CA LEU A 90 14.78 15.45 6.18
C LEU A 90 14.24 15.84 4.79
N LEU A 91 14.81 16.86 4.15
CA LEU A 91 14.35 17.39 2.86
C LEU A 91 15.35 17.08 1.76
N GLY A 92 14.85 16.84 0.54
CA GLY A 92 15.68 16.65 -0.64
C GLY A 92 16.27 17.96 -1.17
N GLU A 93 17.34 17.86 -1.96
CA GLU A 93 18.09 19.02 -2.50
C GLU A 93 17.20 20.02 -3.26
N LYS A 94 16.25 19.53 -4.07
CA LYS A 94 15.31 20.38 -4.81
C LYS A 94 14.45 21.26 -3.90
N ALA A 95 13.98 20.71 -2.78
CA ALA A 95 13.15 21.45 -1.84
C ALA A 95 13.95 22.53 -1.09
N LEU A 96 15.24 22.29 -0.89
CA LEU A 96 16.16 23.18 -0.17
C LEU A 96 16.74 24.30 -1.05
N SER A 97 16.58 24.24 -2.37
CA SER A 97 17.18 25.24 -3.27
C SER A 97 16.61 26.64 -3.02
N GLU A 98 17.47 27.66 -3.15
CA GLU A 98 17.03 29.06 -3.04
C GLU A 98 16.05 29.42 -4.15
N GLU A 99 16.27 28.87 -5.36
CA GLU A 99 15.35 29.03 -6.49
C GLU A 99 13.95 28.56 -6.13
N ASN A 100 13.81 27.37 -5.52
CA ASN A 100 12.50 26.89 -5.10
C ASN A 100 11.86 27.81 -4.08
N GLN A 101 12.61 28.27 -3.07
CA GLN A 101 12.11 29.11 -1.98
C GLN A 101 11.58 30.48 -2.44
N LEU A 102 11.95 30.95 -3.64
CA LEU A 102 11.54 32.23 -4.22
C LEU A 102 10.33 32.12 -5.15
N ILE A 103 9.85 30.91 -5.47
CA ILE A 103 8.72 30.72 -6.39
C ILE A 103 7.43 31.21 -5.73
N GLU A 104 6.83 32.26 -6.30
CA GLU A 104 5.48 32.68 -5.94
C GLU A 104 4.47 31.81 -6.68
N THR A 105 3.92 30.81 -5.99
CA THR A 105 2.96 29.89 -6.59
C THR A 105 1.56 30.50 -6.69
N GLY A 106 1.28 31.58 -5.95
CA GLY A 106 -0.06 32.17 -5.82
C GLY A 106 -1.11 31.23 -5.22
N GLY A 107 -0.70 30.04 -4.74
CA GLY A 107 -1.58 28.94 -4.37
C GLY A 107 -1.01 27.59 -4.78
N HIS A 108 -1.86 26.68 -5.27
CA HIS A 108 -1.43 25.36 -5.72
C HIS A 108 -0.88 25.39 -7.15
N VAL A 109 0.27 24.76 -7.34
CA VAL A 109 0.95 24.64 -8.64
C VAL A 109 0.13 23.72 -9.54
N GLY A 110 -0.06 24.12 -10.81
CA GLY A 110 -0.61 23.23 -11.84
C GLY A 110 0.32 22.04 -12.06
N LEU A 111 0.04 20.93 -11.38
CA LEU A 111 0.72 19.66 -11.64
C LEU A 111 0.27 19.16 -13.02
N PRO A 112 1.15 18.48 -13.80
CA PRO A 112 0.71 17.81 -15.01
C PRO A 112 -0.45 16.88 -14.69
N SER A 113 -1.63 17.18 -15.24
CA SER A 113 -2.87 16.54 -14.84
C SER A 113 -3.70 16.08 -16.02
N VAL A 114 -4.40 14.97 -15.82
CA VAL A 114 -5.46 14.51 -16.72
C VAL A 114 -6.79 14.56 -15.98
N SER A 115 -7.85 14.93 -16.68
CA SER A 115 -9.19 15.05 -16.09
C SER A 115 -10.12 14.06 -16.78
N TYR A 116 -10.75 13.18 -16.01
CA TYR A 116 -11.73 12.22 -16.53
C TYR A 116 -13.13 12.56 -16.05
N ALA A 117 -14.07 12.53 -16.98
CA ALA A 117 -15.48 12.64 -16.70
C ALA A 117 -16.02 11.32 -16.11
N SER A 118 -17.17 11.36 -15.44
CA SER A 118 -17.85 10.19 -14.89
C SER A 118 -18.21 9.12 -15.93
N SER A 119 -18.36 9.52 -17.19
CA SER A 119 -18.52 8.65 -18.35
C SER A 119 -17.26 7.84 -18.71
N GLY A 120 -16.10 8.18 -18.13
CA GLY A 120 -14.78 7.60 -18.44
C GLY A 120 -14.05 8.31 -19.58
N VAL A 121 -14.62 9.37 -20.15
CA VAL A 121 -14.04 10.14 -21.24
C VAL A 121 -13.08 11.20 -20.69
N SER A 122 -11.96 11.43 -21.38
CA SER A 122 -11.04 12.52 -21.06
C SER A 122 -11.71 13.88 -21.32
N VAL A 123 -11.61 14.79 -20.36
CA VAL A 123 -12.05 16.18 -20.50
C VAL A 123 -10.93 16.99 -21.16
N SER A 124 -11.29 17.96 -22.01
CA SER A 124 -10.32 18.84 -22.67
C SER A 124 -9.52 19.65 -21.65
N LEU A 125 -8.19 19.66 -21.80
CA LEU A 125 -7.29 20.47 -20.97
C LEU A 125 -7.59 21.96 -21.10
N GLU A 126 -7.94 22.43 -22.29
CA GLU A 126 -8.29 23.84 -22.55
C GLU A 126 -9.53 24.26 -21.74
N LEU A 127 -10.54 23.40 -21.70
CA LEU A 127 -11.78 23.65 -20.95
C LEU A 127 -11.54 23.65 -19.43
N VAL A 128 -10.71 22.72 -18.95
CA VAL A 128 -10.31 22.67 -17.53
C VAL A 128 -9.52 23.93 -17.14
N ALA A 129 -8.58 24.36 -17.99
CA ALA A 129 -7.80 25.57 -17.78
C ALA A 129 -8.66 26.83 -17.78
N GLU A 130 -9.62 26.95 -18.70
CA GLU A 130 -10.60 28.04 -18.76
C GLU A 130 -11.38 28.15 -17.44
N MET A 131 -11.96 27.04 -16.97
CA MET A 131 -12.75 27.02 -15.75
C MET A 131 -11.92 27.21 -14.48
N ALA A 132 -10.70 26.68 -14.44
CA ALA A 132 -9.76 26.92 -13.36
C ALA A 132 -9.37 28.40 -13.27
N SER A 133 -9.07 29.04 -14.42
CA SER A 133 -8.75 30.46 -14.47
C SER A 133 -9.92 31.32 -13.97
N LEU A 134 -11.15 30.98 -14.36
CA LEU A 134 -12.35 31.65 -13.85
C LEU A 134 -12.44 31.49 -12.32
N PHE A 135 -12.37 30.26 -11.82
CA PHE A 135 -12.54 29.97 -10.39
C PHE A 135 -11.48 30.66 -9.53
N TYR A 136 -10.19 30.53 -9.87
CA TYR A 136 -9.12 31.14 -9.08
C TYR A 136 -9.12 32.66 -9.16
N SER A 137 -9.52 33.25 -10.29
CA SER A 137 -9.73 34.70 -10.36
C SER A 137 -10.82 35.16 -9.39
N LEU A 138 -11.93 34.41 -9.27
CA LEU A 138 -12.98 34.72 -8.31
C LEU A 138 -12.51 34.52 -6.86
N ILE A 139 -11.69 33.49 -6.58
CA ILE A 139 -11.06 33.30 -5.27
C ILE A 139 -10.16 34.49 -4.94
N ASP A 140 -9.32 34.97 -5.85
CA ASP A 140 -8.46 36.12 -5.58
C ASP A 140 -9.25 37.41 -5.33
N GLN A 141 -10.37 37.62 -6.03
CA GLN A 141 -11.27 38.75 -5.80
C GLN A 141 -11.87 38.75 -4.38
N THR A 142 -11.95 37.60 -3.70
CA THR A 142 -12.41 37.56 -2.29
C THR A 142 -11.50 38.34 -1.34
N ARG A 143 -10.22 38.59 -1.72
CA ARG A 143 -9.29 39.39 -0.92
C ARG A 143 -9.73 40.84 -0.75
N GLU A 144 -10.58 41.35 -1.64
CA GLU A 144 -11.15 42.70 -1.53
C GLU A 144 -12.01 42.88 -0.26
N PHE A 145 -12.47 41.79 0.34
CA PHE A 145 -13.33 41.79 1.52
C PHE A 145 -12.57 41.67 2.86
N LEU A 146 -11.24 41.60 2.85
CA LEU A 146 -10.37 41.39 4.03
C LEU A 146 -10.61 42.36 5.20
N GLN A 147 -11.17 43.54 4.91
CA GLN A 147 -11.44 44.57 5.92
C GLN A 147 -12.92 44.99 5.95
N ALA A 148 -13.80 44.25 5.27
CA ALA A 148 -15.22 44.55 5.27
C ALA A 148 -15.83 44.17 6.63
N ALA A 149 -16.52 45.12 7.26
CA ALA A 149 -17.21 44.88 8.54
C ALA A 149 -18.39 43.90 8.38
N GLU A 150 -19.09 43.98 7.26
CA GLU A 150 -20.15 43.07 6.85
C GLU A 150 -20.03 42.82 5.34
N THR A 151 -20.35 41.60 4.89
CA THR A 151 -20.31 41.24 3.47
C THR A 151 -21.66 40.71 3.01
N THR A 152 -22.07 41.11 1.80
CA THR A 152 -23.23 40.55 1.10
C THR A 152 -22.74 40.05 -0.24
N PRO A 153 -22.65 38.72 -0.45
CA PRO A 153 -23.06 37.65 0.47
C PRO A 153 -22.10 37.41 1.65
N PRO A 154 -22.55 36.75 2.73
CA PRO A 154 -21.74 36.51 3.94
C PRO A 154 -20.69 35.41 3.78
N SER A 155 -20.86 34.49 2.83
CA SER A 155 -19.98 33.34 2.64
C SER A 155 -19.25 33.36 1.29
N VAL A 156 -18.08 32.71 1.26
CA VAL A 156 -17.31 32.48 0.02
C VAL A 156 -18.14 31.67 -0.98
N GLY A 157 -18.84 30.63 -0.52
CA GLY A 157 -19.66 29.78 -1.38
C GLY A 157 -20.76 30.54 -2.11
N GLU A 158 -21.52 31.38 -1.39
CA GLU A 158 -22.57 32.21 -1.99
C GLU A 158 -22.00 33.23 -2.97
N TYR A 159 -20.87 33.88 -2.63
CA TYR A 159 -20.18 34.81 -3.52
C TYR A 159 -19.79 34.16 -4.84
N LEU A 160 -19.11 33.00 -4.76
CA LEU A 160 -18.68 32.25 -5.93
C LEU A 160 -19.88 31.80 -6.78
N LYS A 161 -20.93 31.26 -6.15
CA LYS A 161 -22.16 30.83 -6.85
C LYS A 161 -22.84 32.01 -7.57
N GLU A 162 -22.90 33.19 -6.94
CA GLU A 162 -23.45 34.40 -7.56
C GLU A 162 -22.63 34.82 -8.79
N LYS A 163 -21.31 34.92 -8.65
CA LYS A 163 -20.41 35.32 -9.74
C LYS A 163 -20.40 34.32 -10.90
N ILE A 164 -20.51 33.03 -10.61
CA ILE A 164 -20.63 31.99 -11.62
C ILE A 164 -21.96 32.14 -12.39
N ARG A 165 -23.09 32.37 -11.71
CA ARG A 165 -24.38 32.63 -12.40
C ARG A 165 -24.31 33.84 -13.34
N GLN A 166 -23.59 34.89 -12.95
CA GLN A 166 -23.37 36.06 -13.80
C GLN A 166 -22.54 35.73 -15.04
N HIS A 167 -21.44 34.96 -14.90
CA HIS A 167 -20.62 34.55 -16.04
C HIS A 167 -21.37 33.59 -16.98
N MET A 168 -22.17 32.68 -16.45
CA MET A 168 -22.97 31.73 -17.22
C MET A 168 -23.94 32.40 -18.19
N ALA A 169 -24.44 33.60 -17.87
CA ALA A 169 -25.34 34.34 -18.76
C ALA A 169 -24.70 34.68 -20.12
N GLY A 170 -23.36 34.69 -20.19
CA GLY A 170 -22.60 34.91 -21.41
C GLY A 170 -22.21 33.65 -22.19
N TRP A 171 -22.51 32.45 -21.68
CA TRP A 171 -22.16 31.18 -22.35
C TRP A 171 -23.09 30.92 -23.53
N THR A 172 -22.51 30.77 -24.72
CA THR A 172 -23.23 30.58 -26.00
C THR A 172 -23.19 29.13 -26.50
N GLU A 173 -22.48 28.26 -25.79
CA GLU A 173 -22.30 26.85 -26.11
C GLU A 173 -23.58 26.03 -25.90
N ASP A 174 -23.55 24.76 -26.33
CA ASP A 174 -24.63 23.82 -26.10
C ASP A 174 -24.77 23.43 -24.62
N GLU A 175 -25.95 22.90 -24.24
CA GLU A 175 -26.26 22.57 -22.84
C GLU A 175 -25.36 21.49 -22.24
N GLU A 176 -24.83 20.55 -23.04
CA GLU A 176 -23.92 19.52 -22.52
C GLU A 176 -22.55 20.13 -22.18
N THR A 177 -22.05 21.03 -23.03
CA THR A 177 -20.84 21.81 -22.73
C THR A 177 -20.99 22.66 -21.47
N LYS A 178 -22.15 23.33 -21.29
CA LYS A 178 -22.42 24.12 -20.07
C LYS A 178 -22.47 23.26 -18.81
N LYS A 179 -23.11 22.09 -18.86
CA LYS A 179 -23.11 21.13 -17.76
C LYS A 179 -21.70 20.66 -17.40
N LEU A 180 -20.89 20.36 -18.41
CA LEU A 180 -19.49 19.96 -18.19
C LEU A 180 -18.68 21.08 -17.54
N LYS A 181 -18.83 22.34 -17.97
CA LYS A 181 -18.22 23.51 -17.32
C LYS A 181 -18.61 23.61 -15.84
N LEU A 182 -19.90 23.43 -15.52
CA LEU A 182 -20.39 23.40 -14.13
C LEU A 182 -19.82 22.24 -13.32
N ALA A 183 -19.71 21.04 -13.90
CA ALA A 183 -19.13 19.89 -13.24
C ALA A 183 -17.65 20.11 -12.89
N ILE A 184 -16.88 20.74 -13.78
CA ILE A 184 -15.49 21.14 -13.52
C ILE A 184 -15.44 22.16 -12.36
N LEU A 185 -16.27 23.20 -12.39
CA LEU A 185 -16.35 24.17 -11.30
C LEU A 185 -16.73 23.50 -9.97
N LYS A 186 -17.63 22.51 -9.97
CA LYS A 186 -17.95 21.75 -8.75
C LYS A 186 -16.74 20.99 -8.20
N ASN A 187 -15.93 20.38 -9.07
CA ASN A 187 -14.69 19.74 -8.64
C ASN A 187 -13.75 20.75 -7.94
N LEU A 188 -13.59 21.95 -8.49
CA LEU A 188 -12.78 23.03 -7.89
C LEU A 188 -13.33 23.51 -6.55
N PHE A 189 -14.66 23.63 -6.39
CA PHE A 189 -15.28 23.88 -5.08
C PHE A 189 -14.91 22.80 -4.05
N ASN A 190 -14.91 21.53 -4.46
CA ASN A 190 -14.54 20.43 -3.57
C ASN A 190 -13.05 20.48 -3.20
N VAL A 191 -12.17 20.86 -4.13
CA VAL A 191 -10.73 21.09 -3.85
C VAL A 191 -10.59 22.15 -2.77
N GLU A 192 -11.24 23.30 -2.94
CA GLU A 192 -11.17 24.40 -1.98
C GLU A 192 -11.76 24.01 -0.61
N CYS A 193 -12.83 23.21 -0.59
CA CYS A 193 -13.35 22.65 0.66
C CYS A 193 -12.31 21.80 1.42
N CYS A 194 -11.49 21.01 0.69
CA CYS A 194 -10.42 20.23 1.29
C CYS A 194 -9.31 21.11 1.88
N VAL A 195 -8.98 22.23 1.24
CA VAL A 195 -7.98 23.20 1.71
C VAL A 195 -8.49 23.96 2.94
N SER A 196 -9.71 24.48 2.85
CA SER A 196 -10.37 25.24 3.91
C SER A 196 -10.85 24.37 5.09
N GLY A 197 -10.77 23.04 4.97
CA GLY A 197 -11.18 22.11 6.04
C GLY A 197 -12.69 22.16 6.33
N THR A 198 -13.51 22.35 5.31
CA THR A 198 -14.97 22.45 5.39
C THR A 198 -15.65 21.43 4.48
N HIS A 199 -16.96 21.22 4.63
CA HIS A 199 -17.76 20.38 3.72
C HIS A 199 -18.56 21.18 2.68
N SER A 200 -18.61 22.52 2.83
CA SER A 200 -19.17 23.46 1.86
C SER A 200 -18.49 24.83 2.03
N MET A 201 -18.26 25.52 0.91
CA MET A 201 -17.80 26.90 0.91
C MET A 201 -18.84 27.88 1.46
N ASP A 202 -20.12 27.48 1.55
CA ASP A 202 -21.18 28.30 2.16
C ASP A 202 -20.98 28.47 3.68
N LEU A 203 -20.12 27.64 4.30
CA LEU A 203 -19.75 27.76 5.71
C LEU A 203 -18.49 28.61 5.95
N VAL A 204 -17.82 29.04 4.88
CA VAL A 204 -16.58 29.80 4.97
C VAL A 204 -16.93 31.28 4.88
N ALA A 205 -16.64 32.03 5.94
CA ALA A 205 -16.93 33.45 6.01
C ALA A 205 -16.09 34.22 4.97
N LEU A 206 -16.72 35.11 4.20
CA LEU A 206 -16.08 35.80 3.09
C LEU A 206 -15.00 36.80 3.53
N ALA A 207 -15.31 37.67 4.50
CA ALA A 207 -14.38 38.71 4.95
C ALA A 207 -13.02 38.16 5.46
N PRO A 208 -12.99 37.24 6.46
CA PRO A 208 -11.71 36.76 7.00
C PRO A 208 -10.99 35.78 6.05
N PHE A 209 -11.64 35.31 4.98
CA PHE A 209 -11.02 34.36 4.05
C PHE A 209 -9.76 34.95 3.39
N GLY A 210 -9.78 36.25 3.10
CA GLY A 210 -8.63 36.98 2.54
C GLY A 210 -7.41 37.08 3.47
N GLU A 211 -7.53 36.73 4.76
CA GLU A 211 -6.40 36.74 5.71
C GLU A 211 -5.39 35.63 5.41
N TYR A 212 -5.80 34.60 4.66
CA TYR A 212 -4.93 33.49 4.34
C TYR A 212 -3.73 33.95 3.51
N THR A 213 -2.54 33.74 4.07
CA THR A 213 -1.27 34.08 3.42
C THR A 213 -0.64 32.82 2.85
N VAL A 214 -0.40 32.83 1.55
CA VAL A 214 0.35 31.78 0.85
C VAL A 214 1.84 32.05 1.08
N LEU A 215 2.57 31.04 1.54
CA LEU A 215 4.02 31.10 1.66
C LEU A 215 4.67 30.73 0.32
N PRO A 216 5.80 31.35 -0.05
CA PRO A 216 6.48 31.04 -1.30
C PRO A 216 7.12 29.65 -1.26
N GLY A 217 7.30 29.09 -2.46
CA GLY A 217 7.95 27.83 -2.75
C GLY A 217 7.03 26.73 -3.23
N LEU A 218 7.53 25.86 -4.12
CA LEU A 218 6.77 24.70 -4.57
C LEU A 218 6.64 23.71 -3.42
N ASP A 219 5.41 23.29 -3.14
CA ASP A 219 5.08 22.32 -2.10
C ASP A 219 5.99 21.09 -2.17
N CYS A 220 6.48 20.63 -1.02
CA CYS A 220 7.38 19.48 -0.94
C CYS A 220 6.91 18.44 0.07
N THR A 221 7.46 17.24 -0.04
CA THR A 221 7.21 16.11 0.86
C THR A 221 8.50 15.65 1.53
N PHE A 222 8.37 14.74 2.49
CA PHE A 222 9.49 14.07 3.15
C PHE A 222 9.79 12.76 2.41
N PRO A 223 10.97 12.57 1.78
CA PRO A 223 11.27 11.36 1.01
C PRO A 223 11.11 10.06 1.82
N GLU A 224 11.55 10.08 3.07
CA GLU A 224 11.47 8.95 4.02
C GLU A 224 10.23 9.00 4.92
N GLY A 225 9.33 9.94 4.67
CA GLY A 225 8.10 10.13 5.43
C GLY A 225 8.14 11.23 6.48
N TYR A 226 6.98 11.85 6.66
CA TYR A 226 6.70 12.94 7.59
C TYR A 226 6.89 12.52 9.05
N GLN A 227 6.78 11.22 9.35
CA GLN A 227 7.02 10.65 10.68
C GLN A 227 8.45 10.96 11.18
N GLY A 228 9.44 11.07 10.29
CA GLY A 228 10.81 11.42 10.66
C GLY A 228 10.90 12.76 11.42
N LEU A 229 10.05 13.74 11.08
CA LEU A 229 10.02 15.03 11.78
C LEU A 229 9.62 14.85 13.25
N THR A 230 8.57 14.07 13.52
CA THR A 230 8.08 13.85 14.88
C THR A 230 9.06 13.00 15.70
N ASP A 231 9.73 12.06 15.04
CA ASP A 231 10.73 11.19 15.67
C ASP A 231 11.98 12.00 16.07
N CYS A 232 12.46 12.91 15.21
CA CYS A 232 13.56 13.82 15.54
C CYS A 232 13.22 14.76 16.71
N ILE A 233 11.98 15.29 16.74
CA ILE A 233 11.55 16.13 17.87
C ILE A 233 11.51 15.29 19.16
N MET A 234 10.91 14.11 19.13
CA MET A 234 10.87 13.21 20.28
C MET A 234 12.26 12.83 20.80
N ALA A 235 13.19 12.51 19.90
CA ALA A 235 14.56 12.16 20.27
C ALA A 235 15.30 13.30 20.99
N SER A 236 14.87 14.55 20.77
CA SER A 236 15.42 15.72 21.47
C SER A 236 14.83 15.97 22.86
N LEU A 237 13.75 15.27 23.22
CA LEU A 237 13.11 15.40 24.54
C LEU A 237 13.75 14.44 25.56
N PRO A 238 13.80 14.79 26.85
CA PRO A 238 14.18 13.86 27.91
C PRO A 238 13.28 12.62 27.95
N LYS A 239 13.85 11.45 28.30
CA LYS A 239 13.19 10.14 28.20
C LYS A 239 11.91 10.00 29.04
N ASP A 240 11.77 10.78 30.09
CA ASP A 240 10.68 10.73 31.08
C ASP A 240 9.58 11.79 30.84
N VAL A 241 9.73 12.64 29.82
CA VAL A 241 8.76 13.68 29.51
C VAL A 241 7.48 13.10 28.89
N MET A 242 7.58 12.07 28.06
CA MET A 242 6.42 11.47 27.38
C MET A 242 5.73 10.42 28.25
N VAL A 243 4.41 10.51 28.37
CA VAL A 243 3.55 9.49 28.98
C VAL A 243 2.50 9.08 27.95
N PHE A 244 2.63 7.86 27.42
CA PHE A 244 1.74 7.28 26.42
C PHE A 244 0.58 6.53 27.05
N ASP A 245 -0.41 6.18 26.22
CA ASP A 245 -1.61 5.43 26.61
C ASP A 245 -2.32 6.08 27.81
N LYS A 246 -2.31 7.42 27.83
CA LYS A 246 -2.81 8.25 28.94
C LYS A 246 -3.92 9.19 28.46
N PRO A 247 -5.10 8.66 28.10
CA PRO A 247 -6.22 9.49 27.68
C PRO A 247 -6.68 10.37 28.85
N VAL A 248 -6.69 11.68 28.60
CA VAL A 248 -7.22 12.67 29.55
C VAL A 248 -8.74 12.67 29.47
N LYS A 249 -9.38 12.58 30.64
CA LYS A 249 -10.83 12.59 30.78
C LYS A 249 -11.35 14.02 30.99
N THR A 250 -10.82 14.72 31.99
CA THR A 250 -11.28 16.06 32.36
C THR A 250 -10.11 16.90 32.90
N ILE A 251 -10.08 18.18 32.52
CA ILE A 251 -9.14 19.18 33.03
C ILE A 251 -9.89 20.07 34.01
N HIS A 252 -9.59 19.88 35.29
CA HIS A 252 -10.09 20.70 36.39
C HIS A 252 -9.18 21.92 36.54
N TRP A 253 -9.69 23.12 36.29
CA TRP A 253 -8.89 24.36 36.32
C TRP A 253 -9.52 25.42 37.23
N ASN A 254 -8.74 26.45 37.55
CA ASN A 254 -9.14 27.49 38.51
C ASN A 254 -9.46 26.94 39.93
N GLY A 255 -8.76 25.86 40.31
CA GLY A 255 -8.90 25.20 41.61
C GLY A 255 -7.70 25.43 42.53
N SER A 256 -7.70 24.71 43.67
CA SER A 256 -6.56 24.65 44.58
C SER A 256 -6.34 23.19 44.98
N PHE A 257 -5.59 22.48 44.14
CA PHE A 257 -5.35 21.05 44.28
C PHE A 257 -4.05 20.77 45.03
N ARG A 258 -4.02 19.70 45.83
CA ARG A 258 -2.86 19.29 46.63
C ARG A 258 -2.54 17.82 46.36
N GLU A 259 -1.26 17.47 46.43
CA GLU A 259 -0.82 16.08 46.37
C GLU A 259 -0.03 15.70 47.62
N ALA A 260 -0.10 14.42 48.00
CA ALA A 260 0.62 13.90 49.15
C ALA A 260 2.16 13.96 48.99
N SER A 261 2.65 13.90 47.74
CA SER A 261 4.08 13.95 47.39
C SER A 261 4.71 15.35 47.46
N ALA A 262 3.91 16.41 47.58
CA ALA A 262 4.36 17.79 47.69
C ALA A 262 3.55 18.53 48.78
N PRO A 263 3.72 18.15 50.06
CA PRO A 263 2.95 18.73 51.15
C PRO A 263 3.27 20.22 51.30
N GLY A 264 2.26 21.08 51.08
CA GLY A 264 2.37 22.54 51.19
C GLY A 264 2.31 23.30 49.86
N GLU A 265 2.42 22.60 48.72
CA GLU A 265 2.26 23.18 47.39
C GLU A 265 0.79 23.06 46.92
N THR A 266 0.30 24.10 46.23
CA THR A 266 -1.06 24.10 45.66
C THR A 266 -0.98 24.33 44.16
N PHE A 267 -1.70 23.50 43.41
CA PHE A 267 -1.75 23.55 41.95
C PHE A 267 -3.09 24.14 41.49
N PRO A 268 -3.09 25.12 40.57
CA PRO A 268 -4.30 25.71 40.01
C PRO A 268 -5.07 24.79 39.05
N VAL A 269 -4.43 23.73 38.55
CA VAL A 269 -4.99 22.79 37.58
C VAL A 269 -4.74 21.34 38.01
N LEU A 270 -5.71 20.47 37.78
CA LEU A 270 -5.63 19.02 37.96
C LEU A 270 -6.14 18.34 36.69
N VAL A 271 -5.29 17.50 36.10
CA VAL A 271 -5.65 16.72 34.91
C VAL A 271 -6.01 15.30 35.34
N GLU A 272 -7.27 14.91 35.16
CA GLU A 272 -7.79 13.58 35.44
C GLU A 272 -7.77 12.73 34.16
N CYS A 273 -7.22 11.53 34.25
CA CYS A 273 -7.14 10.56 33.15
C CYS A 273 -8.23 9.48 33.26
N GLU A 274 -8.53 8.79 32.16
CA GLU A 274 -9.60 7.77 32.15
C GLU A 274 -9.31 6.57 33.06
N ASP A 275 -8.03 6.28 33.33
CA ASP A 275 -7.59 5.23 34.24
C ASP A 275 -7.59 5.65 35.72
N GLY A 276 -8.02 6.88 36.01
CA GLY A 276 -8.08 7.44 37.36
C GLY A 276 -6.80 8.11 37.83
N ASP A 277 -5.74 8.12 37.02
CA ASP A 277 -4.54 8.88 37.35
C ASP A 277 -4.83 10.39 37.31
N CYS A 278 -4.30 11.11 38.31
CA CYS A 278 -4.48 12.54 38.46
C CYS A 278 -3.13 13.25 38.49
N PHE A 279 -2.99 14.30 37.67
CA PHE A 279 -1.76 15.09 37.56
C PHE A 279 -2.02 16.55 37.92
N PRO A 280 -1.71 16.97 39.16
CA PRO A 280 -1.72 18.39 39.53
C PRO A 280 -0.62 19.13 38.77
N ALA A 281 -0.89 20.34 38.30
CA ALA A 281 0.05 21.18 37.54
C ALA A 281 -0.18 22.68 37.73
N HIS A 282 0.89 23.46 37.56
CA HIS A 282 0.83 24.92 37.56
C HIS A 282 0.26 25.46 36.26
N HIS A 283 0.64 24.83 35.15
CA HIS A 283 0.18 25.20 33.82
C HIS A 283 -0.13 23.95 33.00
N VAL A 284 -1.16 24.06 32.15
CA VAL A 284 -1.52 23.02 31.19
C VAL A 284 -1.61 23.65 29.80
N VAL A 285 -0.90 23.08 28.84
CA VAL A 285 -0.99 23.41 27.42
C VAL A 285 -1.83 22.32 26.76
N VAL A 286 -2.94 22.69 26.14
CA VAL A 286 -3.86 21.72 25.51
C VAL A 286 -3.71 21.78 23.99
N THR A 287 -3.36 20.65 23.39
CA THR A 287 -3.10 20.52 21.94
C THR A 287 -3.87 19.38 21.28
N VAL A 288 -5.02 19.02 21.86
CA VAL A 288 -5.91 18.00 21.30
C VAL A 288 -6.56 18.46 19.98
N PRO A 289 -6.98 17.54 19.10
CA PRO A 289 -7.60 17.91 17.83
C PRO A 289 -8.90 18.71 18.01
N LEU A 290 -9.16 19.68 17.13
CA LEU A 290 -10.38 20.49 17.17
C LEU A 290 -11.67 19.65 17.13
N GLY A 291 -11.72 18.59 16.32
CA GLY A 291 -12.86 17.67 16.29
C GLY A 291 -13.13 16.98 17.63
N PHE A 292 -12.08 16.69 18.40
CA PHE A 292 -12.23 16.18 19.77
C PHE A 292 -12.83 17.26 20.69
N PHE A 293 -12.30 18.49 20.64
CA PHE A 293 -12.88 19.59 21.41
C PHE A 293 -14.36 19.78 21.09
N LYS A 294 -14.73 19.83 19.80
CA LYS A 294 -16.12 19.97 19.34
C LYS A 294 -17.05 18.92 19.94
N LYS A 295 -16.59 17.67 20.07
CA LYS A 295 -17.38 16.56 20.63
C LYS A 295 -17.45 16.56 22.15
N HIS A 296 -16.43 17.08 22.83
CA HIS A 296 -16.24 16.94 24.28
C HIS A 296 -16.25 18.29 25.04
N LEU A 297 -16.65 19.40 24.41
CA LEU A 297 -16.64 20.75 25.02
C LEU A 297 -17.25 20.80 26.42
N ASP A 298 -18.39 20.12 26.59
CA ASP A 298 -19.17 20.21 27.82
C ASP A 298 -18.61 19.33 28.96
N THR A 299 -17.61 18.49 28.69
CA THR A 299 -17.11 17.47 29.63
C THR A 299 -15.60 17.52 29.85
N PHE A 300 -14.84 18.09 28.92
CA PHE A 300 -13.39 18.07 28.95
C PHE A 300 -12.78 19.12 29.88
N PHE A 301 -13.52 20.18 30.22
CA PHE A 301 -13.09 21.25 31.13
C PHE A 301 -14.07 21.42 32.27
N GLU A 302 -13.54 21.54 33.49
CA GLU A 302 -14.29 21.86 34.69
C GLU A 302 -13.60 22.99 35.46
N PRO A 303 -14.22 24.18 35.65
CA PRO A 303 -15.51 24.59 35.08
C PRO A 303 -15.47 24.72 33.54
N PRO A 304 -16.63 24.88 32.86
CA PRO A 304 -16.66 25.08 31.41
C PRO A 304 -15.81 26.28 30.96
N LEU A 305 -15.32 26.22 29.72
CA LEU A 305 -14.61 27.35 29.11
C LEU A 305 -15.52 28.58 28.97
N PRO A 306 -14.97 29.80 28.94
CA PRO A 306 -15.73 31.02 28.66
C PRO A 306 -16.53 30.92 27.36
N THR A 307 -17.74 31.49 27.35
CA THR A 307 -18.69 31.42 26.22
C THR A 307 -18.07 31.85 24.90
N GLU A 308 -17.25 32.89 24.88
CA GLU A 308 -16.56 33.37 23.67
C GLU A 308 -15.64 32.30 23.06
N LYS A 309 -14.92 31.53 23.88
CA LYS A 309 -14.08 30.42 23.42
C LYS A 309 -14.91 29.25 22.93
N VAL A 310 -16.00 28.92 23.62
CA VAL A 310 -16.95 27.88 23.22
C VAL A 310 -17.54 28.18 21.85
N GLU A 311 -17.99 29.41 21.64
CA GLU A 311 -18.56 29.85 20.36
C GLU A 311 -17.52 29.91 19.24
N ALA A 312 -16.29 30.34 19.52
CA ALA A 312 -15.19 30.27 18.55
C ALA A 312 -14.93 28.81 18.12
N ILE A 313 -14.81 27.88 19.07
CA ILE A 313 -14.60 26.46 18.78
C ILE A 313 -15.75 25.88 17.95
N ARG A 314 -17.00 26.26 18.23
CA ARG A 314 -18.18 25.83 17.46
C ARG A 314 -18.14 26.35 16.02
N LYS A 315 -17.71 27.59 15.80
CA LYS A 315 -17.70 28.25 14.48
C LYS A 315 -16.53 27.86 13.57
N ILE A 316 -15.38 27.49 14.12
CA ILE A 316 -14.23 27.07 13.28
C ILE A 316 -14.60 25.80 12.49
N GLY A 317 -14.38 25.81 11.17
CA GLY A 317 -14.64 24.67 10.30
C GLY A 317 -13.82 23.43 10.71
N PHE A 318 -14.44 22.25 10.65
CA PHE A 318 -13.75 20.98 10.83
C PHE A 318 -14.41 19.88 10.01
N GLY A 319 -13.91 19.67 8.80
CA GLY A 319 -14.36 18.65 7.87
C GLY A 319 -13.68 17.30 8.07
N THR A 320 -14.22 16.28 7.39
CA THR A 320 -13.59 14.96 7.27
C THR A 320 -12.87 14.90 5.94
N ASN A 321 -11.58 14.60 5.96
CA ASN A 321 -10.80 14.33 4.76
C ASN A 321 -10.35 12.87 4.78
N ASN A 322 -10.66 12.13 3.72
CA ASN A 322 -10.35 10.71 3.60
C ASN A 322 -9.30 10.52 2.52
N LYS A 323 -8.31 9.65 2.81
CA LYS A 323 -7.32 9.24 1.82
C LYS A 323 -7.65 7.87 1.27
N ILE A 324 -7.61 7.75 -0.05
CA ILE A 324 -7.76 6.50 -0.78
C ILE A 324 -6.49 6.29 -1.57
N PHE A 325 -5.85 5.15 -1.35
CA PHE A 325 -4.67 4.75 -2.10
C PHE A 325 -5.09 3.66 -3.09
N LEU A 326 -4.87 3.92 -4.38
CA LEU A 326 -5.15 2.99 -5.46
C LEU A 326 -3.82 2.57 -6.09
N GLU A 327 -3.63 1.26 -6.23
CA GLU A 327 -2.49 0.66 -6.91
C GLU A 327 -3.01 0.01 -8.19
N PHE A 328 -2.50 0.47 -9.33
CA PHE A 328 -2.83 -0.06 -10.64
C PHE A 328 -1.68 -0.96 -11.11
N GLU A 329 -2.01 -2.05 -11.81
CA GLU A 329 -0.98 -2.97 -12.34
C GLU A 329 -0.18 -2.31 -13.47
N GLU A 330 -0.84 -1.50 -14.28
CA GLU A 330 -0.23 -0.67 -15.32
C GLU A 330 -0.80 0.76 -15.21
N PRO A 331 0.04 1.81 -15.37
CA PRO A 331 -0.45 3.17 -15.43
C PRO A 331 -1.31 3.33 -16.70
N PHE A 332 -2.55 3.78 -16.55
CA PHE A 332 -3.42 4.15 -17.67
C PHE A 332 -3.30 5.63 -18.05
N TRP A 333 -2.46 6.37 -17.33
CA TRP A 333 -2.15 7.77 -17.51
C TRP A 333 -0.73 7.94 -18.10
N GLU A 334 -0.46 9.11 -18.66
CA GLU A 334 0.84 9.42 -19.26
C GLU A 334 1.97 9.46 -18.21
N PRO A 335 3.23 9.10 -18.57
CA PRO A 335 4.33 8.98 -17.61
C PRO A 335 4.64 10.22 -16.76
N ASP A 336 4.30 11.41 -17.25
CA ASP A 336 4.50 12.69 -16.58
C ASP A 336 3.29 13.14 -15.75
N CYS A 337 2.16 12.43 -15.82
CA CYS A 337 0.97 12.73 -15.05
C CYS A 337 1.22 12.60 -13.54
N GLN A 338 0.93 13.67 -12.81
CA GLN A 338 1.10 13.77 -11.36
C GLN A 338 -0.24 13.88 -10.64
N HIS A 339 -1.32 14.17 -11.37
CA HIS A 339 -2.66 14.34 -10.80
C HIS A 339 -3.76 13.89 -11.76
N ILE A 340 -4.67 13.06 -11.28
CA ILE A 340 -5.83 12.57 -12.02
C ILE A 340 -7.07 13.21 -11.41
N GLN A 341 -7.69 14.17 -12.10
CA GLN A 341 -8.91 14.82 -11.68
C GLN A 341 -10.14 14.00 -12.07
N VAL A 342 -11.15 14.00 -11.20
CA VAL A 342 -12.43 13.32 -11.44
C VAL A 342 -13.55 14.33 -11.52
N VAL A 343 -14.21 14.40 -12.68
CA VAL A 343 -15.30 15.34 -12.98
C VAL A 343 -16.61 14.57 -13.05
N TRP A 344 -17.54 14.86 -12.15
CA TRP A 344 -18.85 14.22 -12.12
C TRP A 344 -19.85 15.03 -12.94
N GLU A 345 -20.19 14.56 -14.14
CA GLU A 345 -20.97 15.30 -15.15
C GLU A 345 -22.39 15.67 -14.69
N ASP A 346 -22.91 14.99 -13.67
CA ASP A 346 -24.23 15.22 -13.09
C ASP A 346 -24.21 16.15 -11.86
N MET A 347 -23.09 16.84 -11.61
CA MET A 347 -22.91 17.71 -10.46
C MET A 347 -22.74 19.18 -10.87
N SER A 348 -23.27 20.08 -10.03
CA SER A 348 -23.16 21.54 -10.22
C SER A 348 -22.88 22.23 -8.88
N PRO A 349 -22.08 23.32 -8.84
CA PRO A 349 -21.94 24.15 -7.65
C PRO A 349 -23.20 24.98 -7.37
N LEU A 350 -24.09 25.14 -8.34
CA LEU A 350 -25.30 25.96 -8.23
C LEU A 350 -26.53 25.18 -7.76
N GLU A 351 -26.43 23.86 -7.70
CA GLU A 351 -27.50 22.96 -7.25
C GLU A 351 -27.18 22.44 -5.85
N ASP A 352 -28.15 22.51 -4.94
CA ASP A 352 -28.07 21.91 -3.61
C ASP A 352 -28.56 20.46 -3.64
N THR A 353 -27.97 19.65 -4.50
CA THR A 353 -28.11 18.20 -4.40
C THR A 353 -27.09 17.73 -3.37
N ALA A 354 -27.52 17.65 -2.10
CA ALA A 354 -26.80 16.93 -1.06
C ALA A 354 -27.39 15.52 -0.96
N PRO A 355 -27.04 14.58 -1.86
CA PRO A 355 -27.42 13.19 -1.67
C PRO A 355 -26.89 12.70 -0.32
N GLU A 356 -27.59 11.72 0.27
CA GLU A 356 -27.11 11.08 1.49
C GLU A 356 -25.67 10.60 1.27
N LEU A 357 -24.76 11.10 2.12
CA LEU A 357 -23.31 10.88 1.94
C LEU A 357 -22.94 9.40 1.84
N GLN A 358 -23.72 8.53 2.48
CA GLN A 358 -23.53 7.08 2.44
C GLN A 358 -23.50 6.53 1.00
N ASP A 359 -24.33 7.08 0.11
CA ASP A 359 -24.50 6.58 -1.26
C ASP A 359 -23.75 7.41 -2.32
N ALA A 360 -23.20 8.57 -1.94
CA ALA A 360 -22.64 9.53 -2.90
C ALA A 360 -21.33 10.20 -2.47
N TRP A 361 -20.68 9.76 -1.39
CA TRP A 361 -19.41 10.33 -0.91
C TRP A 361 -18.32 10.37 -1.99
N PHE A 362 -18.30 9.40 -2.92
CA PHE A 362 -17.31 9.32 -3.99
C PHE A 362 -17.40 10.49 -4.97
N LYS A 363 -18.57 11.15 -5.06
CA LYS A 363 -18.76 12.38 -5.85
C LYS A 363 -18.06 13.60 -5.27
N LYS A 364 -17.60 13.51 -4.01
CA LYS A 364 -16.75 14.53 -3.37
C LYS A 364 -15.26 14.27 -3.56
N LEU A 365 -14.87 13.20 -4.26
CA LEU A 365 -13.47 12.97 -4.59
C LEU A 365 -12.99 14.06 -5.55
N ILE A 366 -11.92 14.75 -5.15
CA ILE A 366 -11.32 15.84 -5.92
C ILE A 366 -10.35 15.33 -6.99
N GLY A 367 -9.74 14.18 -6.74
CA GLY A 367 -8.79 13.56 -7.65
C GLY A 367 -7.87 12.57 -6.93
N PHE A 368 -6.90 12.06 -7.66
CA PHE A 368 -5.85 11.18 -7.19
C PHE A 368 -4.49 11.76 -7.55
N TRP A 369 -3.62 11.90 -6.56
CA TRP A 369 -2.21 12.25 -6.79
C TRP A 369 -1.46 10.98 -7.17
N VAL A 370 -0.72 11.06 -8.27
CA VAL A 370 0.14 9.97 -8.72
C VAL A 370 1.41 10.02 -7.88
N LEU A 371 1.65 8.96 -7.11
CA LEU A 371 2.89 8.83 -6.35
C LEU A 371 4.01 8.38 -7.30
N PRO A 372 5.22 8.97 -7.19
CA PRO A 372 6.35 8.51 -7.99
C PRO A 372 6.67 7.04 -7.67
N PRO A 373 7.21 6.28 -8.62
CA PRO A 373 7.68 4.92 -8.35
C PRO A 373 8.73 4.97 -7.24
N PHE A 374 8.48 4.22 -6.17
CA PHE A 374 9.38 4.17 -5.02
C PHE A 374 10.75 3.64 -5.47
N GLN A 375 11.78 4.49 -5.41
CA GLN A 375 13.16 4.09 -5.70
C GLN A 375 13.66 3.20 -4.57
N GLU A 376 14.54 2.24 -4.89
CA GLU A 376 15.25 1.47 -3.85
C GLU A 376 16.02 2.44 -2.94
N PRO A 377 15.95 2.26 -1.61
CA PRO A 377 16.66 3.14 -0.70
C PRO A 377 18.17 3.05 -0.96
N PRO A 378 18.90 4.18 -0.97
CA PRO A 378 20.35 4.14 -1.07
C PRO A 378 20.93 3.36 0.11
N ALA A 379 22.03 2.64 -0.14
CA ALA A 379 22.75 1.90 0.90
C ALA A 379 23.02 2.81 2.12
N PRO A 380 22.83 2.32 3.36
CA PRO A 380 22.85 3.17 4.54
C PRO A 380 24.21 3.84 4.71
N ARG A 381 24.21 5.18 4.68
CA ARG A 381 25.35 5.97 5.17
C ARG A 381 25.25 6.06 6.69
N THR A 382 26.27 5.50 7.34
CA THR A 382 26.64 5.64 8.76
C THR A 382 25.73 5.00 9.82
N GLN A 383 26.41 4.44 10.82
CA GLN A 383 25.97 3.36 11.70
C GLN A 383 25.30 3.84 13.01
N GLU A 384 24.88 5.10 13.09
CA GLU A 384 24.54 5.74 14.38
C GLU A 384 23.04 5.95 14.68
N TYR A 385 22.11 5.51 13.81
CA TYR A 385 20.66 5.65 14.07
C TYR A 385 19.89 4.32 14.25
N ALA A 386 20.59 3.16 14.22
CA ALA A 386 19.93 1.86 14.20
C ALA A 386 19.53 1.31 15.60
N GLU A 387 20.10 1.83 16.69
CA GLU A 387 19.91 1.22 18.02
C GLU A 387 18.67 1.72 18.79
N VAL A 388 18.06 2.83 18.38
CA VAL A 388 16.90 3.41 19.10
C VAL A 388 15.55 2.91 18.55
N LEU A 389 15.49 2.42 17.31
CA LEU A 389 14.23 2.07 16.62
C LEU A 389 13.74 0.61 16.83
N LEU A 390 14.54 -0.25 17.47
CA LEU A 390 14.22 -1.68 17.60
C LEU A 390 13.42 -2.07 18.86
N ALA A 391 13.11 -1.12 19.75
CA ALA A 391 12.41 -1.39 20.99
C ALA A 391 11.15 -0.55 21.13
N GLN A 392 10.07 -0.94 20.43
CA GLN A 392 8.65 -0.78 20.83
C GLN A 392 7.73 -1.13 19.64
N ARG A 393 7.08 -2.28 19.71
CA ARG A 393 5.99 -2.66 18.79
C ARG A 393 4.84 -3.28 19.58
N PRO A 394 3.64 -2.71 19.48
CA PRO A 394 2.40 -3.49 19.51
C PRO A 394 1.79 -3.56 18.11
N VAL A 395 1.21 -4.72 17.79
CA VAL A 395 0.46 -4.98 16.56
C VAL A 395 -1.02 -4.83 16.87
N HIS A 396 -1.74 -3.90 16.21
CA HIS A 396 -3.21 -3.91 16.19
C HIS A 396 -3.79 -3.54 14.81
N PRO A 397 -4.93 -4.13 14.42
CA PRO A 397 -5.46 -4.05 13.07
C PRO A 397 -6.52 -2.94 12.93
N GLY A 398 -6.37 -2.06 11.95
CA GLY A 398 -7.34 -1.00 11.68
C GLY A 398 -7.18 -0.40 10.29
N LEU A 399 -7.48 -1.18 9.24
CA LEU A 399 -7.70 -0.71 7.88
C LEU A 399 -8.84 -1.54 7.30
N ILE A 400 -10.02 -0.93 7.15
CA ILE A 400 -11.18 -1.55 6.52
C ILE A 400 -11.04 -1.36 5.02
N GLN A 401 -10.68 -2.44 4.33
CA GLN A 401 -10.50 -2.49 2.89
C GLN A 401 -11.86 -2.66 2.20
N LEU A 402 -12.50 -1.56 1.79
CA LEU A 402 -13.69 -1.60 0.95
C LEU A 402 -13.27 -1.75 -0.52
N ARG A 403 -13.63 -2.88 -1.15
CA ARG A 403 -13.44 -3.13 -2.58
C ARG A 403 -14.67 -2.62 -3.34
N GLY A 404 -14.56 -1.46 -3.99
CA GLY A 404 -15.48 -1.05 -5.05
C GLY A 404 -14.96 -1.56 -6.41
N ARG A 405 -15.81 -2.28 -7.16
CA ARG A 405 -15.60 -2.57 -8.58
C ARG A 405 -16.22 -1.43 -9.39
N GLY A 406 -15.46 -0.81 -10.28
CA GLY A 406 -15.97 0.00 -11.37
C GLY A 406 -15.41 -0.55 -12.69
N GLN A 407 -16.26 -1.13 -13.52
CA GLN A 407 -16.05 -1.22 -14.96
C GLN A 407 -17.41 -1.02 -15.64
N LEU A 408 -17.42 -0.16 -16.65
CA LEU A 408 -18.56 0.22 -17.47
C LEU A 408 -18.69 -0.70 -18.70
N TRP A 409 -19.96 -0.97 -19.04
CA TRP A 409 -20.56 -1.49 -20.28
C TRP A 409 -20.40 -2.96 -20.70
N GLY A 410 -21.57 -3.64 -20.76
CA GLY A 410 -21.77 -4.89 -21.51
C GLY A 410 -22.83 -5.79 -20.87
N ARG A 411 -24.10 -5.61 -21.25
CA ARG A 411 -25.30 -6.33 -20.75
C ARG A 411 -25.13 -7.85 -20.69
N HIS A 412 -25.39 -8.48 -19.53
CA HIS A 412 -26.28 -9.64 -19.30
C HIS A 412 -26.24 -10.06 -17.80
N GLY A 413 -27.37 -10.53 -17.25
CA GLY A 413 -27.68 -10.66 -15.81
C GLY A 413 -26.87 -11.68 -14.97
N PRO A 414 -27.16 -11.78 -13.65
CA PRO A 414 -26.15 -11.93 -12.60
C PRO A 414 -25.77 -13.39 -12.30
N ALA A 415 -24.47 -13.62 -12.10
CA ALA A 415 -23.95 -14.72 -11.29
C ALA A 415 -23.13 -14.11 -10.13
N GLY A 416 -23.44 -14.49 -8.91
CA GLY A 416 -22.92 -13.86 -7.68
C GLY A 416 -21.38 -13.87 -7.57
N PRO A 417 -20.78 -12.97 -6.78
CA PRO A 417 -19.33 -12.84 -6.72
C PRO A 417 -18.69 -14.02 -5.97
N ALA A 418 -17.80 -14.73 -6.67
CA ALA A 418 -16.82 -15.62 -6.08
C ALA A 418 -15.80 -14.83 -5.22
N PRO A 419 -15.25 -15.44 -4.15
CA PRO A 419 -14.45 -14.71 -3.15
C PRO A 419 -13.06 -14.30 -3.68
N PRO A 420 -12.51 -13.15 -3.23
CA PRO A 420 -11.26 -12.62 -3.72
C PRO A 420 -10.01 -13.33 -3.17
N PHE A 421 -9.07 -13.58 -4.07
CA PHE A 421 -7.73 -14.12 -3.81
C PHE A 421 -6.89 -13.16 -2.94
N ARG A 422 -6.28 -13.68 -1.86
CA ARG A 422 -5.39 -12.94 -0.93
C ARG A 422 -3.97 -12.84 -1.51
N ARG A 423 -3.43 -11.64 -1.69
CA ARG A 423 -1.98 -11.39 -1.96
C ARG A 423 -1.16 -11.94 -0.78
N GLN A 424 -0.55 -13.13 -0.92
CA GLN A 424 0.33 -13.74 0.09
C GLN A 424 1.83 -13.44 -0.10
N GLY A 425 2.25 -12.93 -1.28
CA GLY A 425 3.67 -12.85 -1.69
C GLY A 425 4.60 -12.04 -0.77
N GLY A 426 4.25 -10.78 -0.45
CA GLY A 426 5.12 -9.88 0.33
C GLY A 426 5.34 -10.30 1.79
N THR A 427 4.38 -10.98 2.40
CA THR A 427 4.51 -11.52 3.77
C THR A 427 5.38 -12.78 3.82
N GLY A 428 5.42 -13.56 2.74
CA GLY A 428 6.22 -14.78 2.64
C GLY A 428 7.71 -14.49 2.60
N LEU A 429 8.14 -13.53 1.78
CA LEU A 429 9.55 -13.17 1.63
C LEU A 429 10.15 -12.60 2.93
N LYS A 430 9.46 -11.67 3.59
CA LYS A 430 9.89 -11.10 4.89
C LYS A 430 10.01 -12.16 5.99
N LYS A 431 9.11 -13.15 6.00
CA LYS A 431 9.17 -14.30 6.94
C LYS A 431 10.31 -15.27 6.64
N MET A 432 10.60 -15.50 5.36
CA MET A 432 11.77 -16.30 4.95
C MET A 432 13.06 -15.61 5.39
N GLN A 433 13.19 -14.30 5.15
CA GLN A 433 14.33 -13.48 5.57
C GLN A 433 14.59 -13.56 7.08
N SER A 434 13.55 -13.41 7.92
CA SER A 434 13.71 -13.47 9.38
C SER A 434 14.16 -14.84 9.90
N SER A 435 13.99 -15.90 9.11
CA SER A 435 14.31 -17.28 9.49
C SER A 435 15.61 -17.80 8.89
N LEU A 436 16.30 -17.02 8.05
CA LEU A 436 17.58 -17.40 7.43
C LEU A 436 18.67 -17.74 8.44
N ARG A 437 18.63 -17.18 9.65
CA ARG A 437 19.56 -17.50 10.74
C ARG A 437 19.41 -18.94 11.24
N LEU A 438 18.24 -19.55 11.06
CA LEU A 438 17.92 -20.91 11.50
C LEU A 438 18.31 -21.99 10.47
N VAL A 439 18.89 -21.61 9.33
CA VAL A 439 19.02 -22.45 8.15
C VAL A 439 20.49 -22.62 7.75
N ASP A 440 20.89 -23.84 7.42
CA ASP A 440 22.23 -24.18 6.91
C ASP A 440 22.31 -24.09 5.38
N CYS A 441 21.25 -24.52 4.67
CA CYS A 441 21.20 -24.58 3.21
C CYS A 441 19.76 -24.35 2.70
N ILE A 442 19.64 -23.96 1.44
CA ILE A 442 18.37 -23.62 0.81
C ILE A 442 18.11 -24.57 -0.35
N ILE A 443 16.90 -25.10 -0.41
CA ILE A 443 16.41 -25.86 -1.55
C ILE A 443 15.36 -25.02 -2.27
N GLU A 444 15.69 -24.53 -3.47
CA GLU A 444 14.74 -23.89 -4.37
C GLU A 444 14.04 -24.95 -5.21
N VAL A 445 12.72 -25.07 -5.13
CA VAL A 445 11.94 -25.99 -5.96
C VAL A 445 11.27 -25.21 -7.09
N HIS A 446 11.44 -25.68 -8.32
CA HIS A 446 10.82 -25.09 -9.51
C HIS A 446 10.28 -26.16 -10.46
N ASP A 447 9.44 -25.77 -11.43
CA ASP A 447 8.80 -26.69 -12.38
C ASP A 447 9.75 -26.97 -13.57
N ALA A 448 10.04 -28.24 -13.85
CA ALA A 448 10.99 -28.66 -14.88
C ALA A 448 10.57 -28.28 -16.31
N ARG A 449 9.31 -27.90 -16.54
CA ARG A 449 8.82 -27.42 -17.85
C ARG A 449 9.20 -25.97 -18.14
N ILE A 450 9.52 -25.20 -17.09
CA ILE A 450 9.96 -23.79 -17.16
C ILE A 450 11.24 -23.59 -16.33
N PRO A 451 12.33 -24.31 -16.63
CA PRO A 451 13.53 -24.31 -15.80
C PRO A 451 14.20 -22.93 -15.71
N LEU A 452 13.93 -22.02 -16.65
CA LEU A 452 14.52 -20.68 -16.71
C LEU A 452 13.48 -19.62 -16.32
N SER A 453 12.31 -19.64 -16.97
CA SER A 453 11.24 -18.67 -16.78
C SER A 453 10.54 -18.81 -15.44
N GLY A 454 10.13 -17.68 -14.87
CA GLY A 454 9.23 -17.65 -13.72
C GLY A 454 9.86 -18.07 -12.39
N ARG A 455 11.19 -18.26 -12.36
CA ARG A 455 11.95 -18.29 -11.11
C ARG A 455 11.88 -16.91 -10.44
N ASN A 456 12.01 -16.88 -9.12
CA ASN A 456 11.95 -15.63 -8.38
C ASN A 456 13.38 -15.09 -8.19
N PRO A 457 13.80 -14.02 -8.91
CA PRO A 457 15.16 -13.50 -8.83
C PRO A 457 15.52 -13.04 -7.42
N LEU A 458 14.51 -12.59 -6.64
CA LEU A 458 14.70 -12.22 -5.25
C LEU A 458 15.21 -13.37 -4.39
N PHE A 459 15.01 -14.63 -4.76
CA PHE A 459 15.60 -15.75 -4.01
C PHE A 459 17.12 -15.72 -4.08
N GLN A 460 17.72 -15.37 -5.21
CA GLN A 460 19.17 -15.24 -5.30
C GLN A 460 19.67 -14.00 -4.54
N GLU A 461 19.00 -12.87 -4.70
CA GLU A 461 19.40 -11.59 -4.09
C GLU A 461 19.21 -11.56 -2.57
N THR A 462 18.12 -12.15 -2.07
CA THR A 462 17.70 -12.04 -0.67
C THR A 462 18.35 -13.07 0.25
N LEU A 463 18.75 -14.22 -0.26
CA LEU A 463 19.05 -15.39 0.58
C LEU A 463 20.53 -15.52 0.97
N GLY A 464 21.36 -14.56 0.55
CA GLY A 464 22.76 -14.41 0.97
C GLY A 464 23.67 -15.56 0.51
N LEU A 465 24.86 -15.67 1.12
CA LEU A 465 25.90 -16.67 0.80
C LEU A 465 25.57 -18.11 1.27
N LYS A 466 24.30 -18.46 1.47
CA LYS A 466 23.92 -19.81 1.90
C LYS A 466 24.10 -20.81 0.75
N PRO A 467 24.58 -22.03 1.01
CA PRO A 467 24.56 -23.09 0.01
C PRO A 467 23.15 -23.27 -0.56
N HIS A 468 23.08 -23.41 -1.88
CA HIS A 468 21.84 -23.41 -2.65
C HIS A 468 21.79 -24.63 -3.57
N LEU A 469 20.65 -25.33 -3.53
CA LEU A 469 20.33 -26.46 -4.40
C LEU A 469 19.03 -26.14 -5.15
N LEU A 470 19.07 -26.16 -6.48
CA LEU A 470 17.88 -26.05 -7.32
C LEU A 470 17.32 -27.44 -7.64
N VAL A 471 16.05 -27.67 -7.29
CA VAL A 471 15.31 -28.88 -7.60
C VAL A 471 14.27 -28.59 -8.68
N LEU A 472 14.50 -29.10 -9.88
CA LEU A 472 13.56 -29.04 -11.00
C LEU A 472 12.61 -30.25 -10.93
N ASN A 473 11.44 -30.04 -10.35
CA ASN A 473 10.45 -31.08 -10.09
C ASN A 473 9.44 -31.22 -11.26
N LYS A 474 8.73 -32.36 -11.31
CA LYS A 474 7.83 -32.76 -12.41
C LYS A 474 8.60 -33.05 -13.70
N MET A 475 9.78 -33.66 -13.55
CA MET A 475 10.67 -33.98 -14.67
C MET A 475 10.03 -34.91 -15.71
N ASP A 476 9.00 -35.67 -15.33
CA ASP A 476 8.21 -36.54 -16.19
C ASP A 476 7.27 -35.80 -17.14
N LEU A 477 6.96 -34.53 -16.86
CA LEU A 477 6.11 -33.68 -17.72
C LEU A 477 6.92 -32.79 -18.66
N ALA A 478 8.24 -32.76 -18.54
CA ALA A 478 9.14 -31.89 -19.29
C ALA A 478 9.89 -32.69 -20.38
N ASP A 479 10.13 -32.09 -21.55
CA ASP A 479 11.03 -32.69 -22.55
C ASP A 479 12.49 -32.43 -22.13
N LEU A 480 13.19 -33.47 -21.69
CA LEU A 480 14.55 -33.40 -21.16
C LEU A 480 15.63 -33.84 -22.15
N LYS A 481 15.33 -33.94 -23.46
CA LYS A 481 16.34 -34.26 -24.48
C LYS A 481 17.56 -33.33 -24.45
N GLU A 482 17.35 -32.06 -24.13
CA GLU A 482 18.39 -31.02 -24.04
C GLU A 482 18.77 -30.67 -22.59
N GLN A 483 18.61 -31.62 -21.65
CA GLN A 483 18.89 -31.42 -20.22
C GLN A 483 20.26 -30.79 -19.96
N GLN A 484 21.30 -31.19 -20.69
CA GLN A 484 22.65 -30.64 -20.50
C GLN A 484 22.75 -29.15 -20.85
N LYS A 485 21.99 -28.68 -21.85
CA LYS A 485 21.95 -27.25 -22.21
C LYS A 485 21.29 -26.41 -21.13
N ILE A 486 20.25 -26.96 -20.48
CA ILE A 486 19.57 -26.32 -19.35
C ILE A 486 20.55 -26.15 -18.18
N ILE A 487 21.28 -27.21 -17.82
CA ILE A 487 22.29 -27.17 -16.75
C ILE A 487 23.37 -26.13 -17.08
N GLN A 488 23.92 -26.14 -18.30
CA GLN A 488 24.94 -25.17 -18.73
C GLN A 488 24.45 -23.72 -18.74
N HIS A 489 23.15 -23.49 -18.97
CA HIS A 489 22.55 -22.16 -18.89
C HIS A 489 22.45 -21.70 -17.44
N LEU A 490 21.90 -22.55 -16.56
CA LEU A 490 21.77 -22.27 -15.13
C LEU A 490 23.14 -22.07 -14.45
N GLU A 491 24.16 -22.81 -14.86
CA GLU A 491 25.54 -22.63 -14.39
C GLU A 491 26.10 -21.25 -14.73
N ARG A 492 25.78 -20.73 -15.93
CA ARG A 492 26.15 -19.36 -16.34
C ARG A 492 25.44 -18.29 -15.50
N GLU A 493 24.25 -18.59 -14.99
CA GLU A 493 23.52 -17.75 -14.03
C GLU A 493 23.94 -17.98 -12.57
N GLY A 494 25.03 -18.73 -12.34
CA GLY A 494 25.61 -18.95 -11.01
C GLY A 494 25.00 -20.10 -10.22
N ILE A 495 24.16 -20.94 -10.82
CA ILE A 495 23.50 -22.07 -10.16
C ILE A 495 24.26 -23.35 -10.48
N LYS A 496 25.06 -23.80 -9.52
CA LYS A 496 26.00 -24.91 -9.71
C LYS A 496 25.40 -26.28 -9.40
N HIS A 497 24.34 -26.34 -8.59
CA HIS A 497 23.77 -27.59 -8.09
C HIS A 497 22.31 -27.68 -8.51
N VAL A 498 22.04 -28.53 -9.50
CA VAL A 498 20.71 -28.72 -10.09
C VAL A 498 20.35 -30.20 -10.07
N VAL A 499 19.14 -30.52 -9.57
CA VAL A 499 18.64 -31.89 -9.51
C VAL A 499 17.24 -31.97 -10.11
N PHE A 500 17.07 -32.80 -11.13
CA PHE A 500 15.76 -33.10 -11.73
C PHE A 500 15.07 -34.21 -10.94
N THR A 501 13.80 -34.02 -10.57
CA THR A 501 13.05 -34.98 -9.74
C THR A 501 11.63 -35.22 -10.22
N ASN A 502 11.11 -36.40 -9.90
CA ASN A 502 9.69 -36.66 -9.85
C ASN A 502 9.28 -37.00 -8.41
N CYS A 503 8.83 -36.00 -7.67
CA CYS A 503 8.44 -36.18 -6.26
C CYS A 503 7.14 -37.00 -6.06
N VAL A 504 6.38 -37.25 -7.12
CA VAL A 504 5.17 -38.10 -7.06
C VAL A 504 5.56 -39.58 -7.14
N LYS A 505 6.52 -39.91 -8.01
CA LYS A 505 7.03 -41.29 -8.18
C LYS A 505 8.30 -41.58 -7.37
N ASP A 506 8.79 -40.62 -6.60
CA ASP A 506 10.05 -40.67 -5.85
C ASP A 506 11.31 -40.90 -6.71
N GLU A 507 11.25 -40.56 -8.01
CA GLU A 507 12.39 -40.69 -8.92
C GLU A 507 13.39 -39.56 -8.68
N ASN A 508 14.67 -39.90 -8.62
CA ASN A 508 15.79 -38.97 -8.42
C ASN A 508 15.76 -38.14 -7.11
N VAL A 509 14.82 -38.39 -6.19
CA VAL A 509 14.72 -37.63 -4.92
C VAL A 509 15.78 -38.04 -3.90
N LYS A 510 16.22 -39.32 -3.91
CA LYS A 510 17.19 -39.86 -2.94
C LYS A 510 18.54 -39.13 -2.93
N GLN A 511 18.93 -38.49 -4.02
CA GLN A 511 20.21 -37.77 -4.12
C GLN A 511 20.19 -36.39 -3.44
N VAL A 512 19.00 -35.85 -3.14
CA VAL A 512 18.86 -34.52 -2.51
C VAL A 512 19.54 -34.47 -1.15
N ILE A 513 19.37 -35.49 -0.29
CA ILE A 513 20.00 -35.51 1.05
C ILE A 513 21.54 -35.59 0.97
N PRO A 514 22.14 -36.50 0.17
CA PRO A 514 23.59 -36.50 -0.07
C PRO A 514 24.13 -35.16 -0.58
N THR A 515 23.51 -34.57 -1.62
CA THR A 515 23.97 -33.29 -2.19
C THR A 515 23.91 -32.16 -1.17
N VAL A 516 22.81 -32.06 -0.40
CA VAL A 516 22.69 -31.05 0.67
C VAL A 516 23.74 -31.28 1.77
N THR A 517 24.04 -32.53 2.10
CA THR A 517 25.05 -32.88 3.12
C THR A 517 26.44 -32.43 2.68
N GLU A 518 26.79 -32.64 1.40
CA GLU A 518 28.03 -32.17 0.81
C GLU A 518 28.11 -30.63 0.77
N LEU A 519 27.03 -29.97 0.37
CA LEU A 519 26.93 -28.50 0.33
C LEU A 519 27.08 -27.85 1.71
N VAL A 520 26.43 -28.43 2.72
CA VAL A 520 26.56 -27.93 4.10
C VAL A 520 27.96 -28.22 4.64
N GLY A 521 28.51 -29.41 4.38
CA GLY A 521 29.85 -29.80 4.84
C GLY A 521 31.00 -29.00 4.23
N SER A 522 30.82 -28.48 3.01
CA SER A 522 31.78 -27.60 2.32
C SER A 522 31.60 -26.11 2.64
N SER A 523 30.66 -25.77 3.54
CA SER A 523 30.30 -24.39 3.86
C SER A 523 30.48 -24.06 5.35
N TYR A 524 30.69 -22.78 5.67
CA TYR A 524 30.74 -22.33 7.06
C TYR A 524 29.33 -22.14 7.63
N ARG A 525 29.04 -22.86 8.72
CA ARG A 525 27.76 -22.77 9.46
C ARG A 525 27.74 -21.60 10.44
N TYR A 526 27.98 -20.37 9.98
CA TYR A 526 28.19 -19.17 10.81
C TYR A 526 27.20 -18.98 11.97
N HIS A 527 25.90 -19.24 11.75
CA HIS A 527 24.85 -19.09 12.77
C HIS A 527 24.51 -20.39 13.52
N ARG A 528 25.06 -21.54 13.08
CA ARG A 528 24.65 -22.87 13.54
C ARG A 528 25.81 -23.84 13.78
N GLY A 529 27.01 -23.32 14.06
CA GLY A 529 28.23 -24.12 14.24
C GLY A 529 28.14 -25.15 15.38
N GLU A 530 27.39 -24.83 16.44
CA GLU A 530 27.20 -25.71 17.61
C GLU A 530 26.03 -26.70 17.45
N HIS A 531 25.21 -26.56 16.40
CA HIS A 531 24.05 -27.43 16.20
C HIS A 531 24.44 -28.70 15.44
N VAL A 532 24.18 -29.87 16.04
CA VAL A 532 24.46 -31.17 15.41
C VAL A 532 23.51 -31.44 14.23
N GLU A 533 22.28 -30.91 14.27
CA GLU A 533 21.28 -31.16 13.25
C GLU A 533 21.33 -30.16 12.08
N TYR A 534 21.09 -30.67 10.87
CA TYR A 534 20.93 -29.85 9.66
C TYR A 534 19.51 -29.31 9.55
N CYS A 535 19.38 -28.03 9.24
CA CYS A 535 18.10 -27.35 9.04
C CYS A 535 18.10 -26.68 7.68
N ILE A 536 17.19 -27.07 6.81
CA ILE A 536 17.18 -26.68 5.40
C ILE A 536 15.86 -25.99 5.11
N MET A 537 15.88 -24.87 4.40
CA MET A 537 14.65 -24.17 4.03
C MET A 537 14.25 -24.53 2.61
N VAL A 538 13.01 -24.97 2.42
CA VAL A 538 12.47 -25.29 1.10
C VAL A 538 11.69 -24.07 0.61
N ILE A 539 12.08 -23.49 -0.53
CA ILE A 539 11.45 -22.31 -1.15
C ILE A 539 11.03 -22.64 -2.59
N GLY A 540 10.34 -21.72 -3.26
CA GLY A 540 9.87 -21.90 -4.63
C GLY A 540 8.50 -21.28 -4.88
N VAL A 541 8.16 -21.01 -6.14
CA VAL A 541 6.85 -20.44 -6.49
C VAL A 541 5.70 -21.42 -6.16
N PRO A 542 4.44 -20.98 -6.07
CA PRO A 542 3.30 -21.86 -5.77
C PRO A 542 3.21 -23.06 -6.73
N ASN A 543 2.72 -24.21 -6.25
CA ASN A 543 2.39 -25.39 -7.06
C ASN A 543 3.52 -26.08 -7.86
N VAL A 544 4.78 -25.71 -7.62
CA VAL A 544 5.97 -26.40 -8.17
C VAL A 544 6.25 -27.78 -7.55
N GLY A 545 5.72 -28.03 -6.34
CA GLY A 545 5.84 -29.32 -5.67
C GLY A 545 6.70 -29.35 -4.39
N LYS A 546 6.90 -28.21 -3.71
CA LYS A 546 7.60 -28.13 -2.40
C LYS A 546 7.11 -29.19 -1.39
N SER A 547 5.80 -29.25 -1.14
CA SER A 547 5.20 -30.20 -0.21
C SER A 547 5.34 -31.66 -0.69
N SER A 548 5.33 -31.88 -2.01
CA SER A 548 5.58 -33.21 -2.59
C SER A 548 7.02 -33.66 -2.35
N LEU A 549 8.00 -32.76 -2.51
CA LEU A 549 9.42 -33.02 -2.21
C LEU A 549 9.61 -33.41 -0.75
N ILE A 550 9.07 -32.63 0.19
CA ILE A 550 9.14 -32.94 1.63
C ILE A 550 8.58 -34.32 1.92
N ASN A 551 7.40 -34.64 1.41
CA ASN A 551 6.75 -35.93 1.62
C ASN A 551 7.53 -37.09 0.97
N SER A 552 8.14 -36.87 -0.20
CA SER A 552 8.98 -37.86 -0.88
C SER A 552 10.24 -38.17 -0.07
N LEU A 553 10.94 -37.15 0.41
CA LEU A 553 12.12 -37.32 1.26
C LEU A 553 11.81 -38.10 2.54
N ARG A 554 10.66 -37.83 3.20
CA ARG A 554 10.22 -38.60 4.37
C ARG A 554 9.95 -40.07 4.06
N ARG A 555 9.34 -40.38 2.92
CA ARG A 555 9.12 -41.78 2.51
C ARG A 555 10.43 -42.50 2.27
N GLN A 556 11.36 -41.84 1.55
CA GLN A 556 12.61 -42.44 1.13
C GLN A 556 13.61 -42.64 2.29
N HIS A 557 13.69 -41.69 3.22
CA HIS A 557 14.71 -41.70 4.28
C HIS A 557 14.20 -42.04 5.68
N LEU A 558 12.90 -41.85 5.97
CA LEU A 558 12.31 -42.19 7.27
C LEU A 558 11.27 -43.31 7.21
N ARG A 559 10.83 -43.71 6.01
CA ARG A 559 9.69 -44.63 5.80
C ARG A 559 8.42 -44.18 6.54
N LYS A 560 8.24 -42.86 6.71
CA LYS A 560 7.07 -42.24 7.38
C LYS A 560 6.06 -41.68 6.37
N GLY A 561 4.80 -41.58 6.77
CA GLY A 561 3.68 -41.08 5.96
C GLY A 561 3.75 -39.59 5.58
N LYS A 562 2.65 -38.99 5.10
CA LYS A 562 2.64 -37.57 4.67
C LYS A 562 2.72 -36.63 5.89
N ALA A 563 3.58 -35.61 5.82
CA ALA A 563 3.67 -34.52 6.81
C ALA A 563 2.88 -33.28 6.37
N THR A 564 2.83 -33.02 5.06
CA THR A 564 2.28 -31.80 4.48
C THR A 564 1.14 -32.12 3.52
N ARG A 565 0.14 -31.23 3.45
CA ARG A 565 -0.99 -31.36 2.51
C ARG A 565 -0.52 -30.98 1.09
N VAL A 566 -0.97 -31.72 0.08
CA VAL A 566 -0.66 -31.48 -1.34
C VAL A 566 -1.97 -31.22 -2.08
N GLY A 567 -2.02 -30.18 -2.92
CA GLY A 567 -3.12 -29.95 -3.86
C GLY A 567 -2.74 -28.91 -4.92
N GLY A 568 -3.61 -28.74 -5.93
CA GLY A 568 -3.34 -27.97 -7.15
C GLY A 568 -3.73 -26.49 -7.11
N GLU A 569 -4.40 -26.01 -6.06
CA GLU A 569 -4.74 -24.59 -5.91
C GLU A 569 -3.60 -23.83 -5.21
N PRO A 570 -3.17 -22.66 -5.71
CA PRO A 570 -2.18 -21.86 -5.01
C PRO A 570 -2.67 -21.46 -3.61
N GLY A 571 -1.80 -21.53 -2.59
CA GLY A 571 -2.13 -21.12 -1.21
C GLY A 571 -2.64 -22.23 -0.28
N ILE A 572 -2.55 -23.51 -0.68
CA ILE A 572 -2.91 -24.67 0.17
C ILE A 572 -2.00 -24.80 1.41
N THR A 573 -0.73 -24.42 1.29
CA THR A 573 0.19 -24.38 2.44
C THR A 573 -0.07 -23.11 3.25
N ARG A 574 -0.96 -23.21 4.26
CA ARG A 574 -1.36 -22.09 5.13
C ARG A 574 -0.63 -22.04 6.49
N ALA A 575 0.15 -23.07 6.82
CA ALA A 575 0.86 -23.18 8.10
C ALA A 575 2.28 -22.58 8.00
N VAL A 576 2.64 -21.82 9.04
CA VAL A 576 3.91 -21.12 9.19
C VAL A 576 4.95 -22.09 9.77
N MET A 577 6.04 -22.34 9.01
CA MET A 577 7.36 -22.82 9.46
C MET A 577 7.40 -23.94 10.50
N SER A 578 6.75 -25.08 10.22
CA SER A 578 6.98 -26.31 10.99
C SER A 578 8.30 -26.96 10.61
N ARG A 579 9.16 -27.27 11.59
CA ARG A 579 10.34 -28.13 11.39
C ARG A 579 9.89 -29.57 11.15
N ILE A 580 10.15 -30.11 9.96
CA ILE A 580 9.78 -31.46 9.57
C ILE A 580 11.04 -32.30 9.43
N GLN A 581 11.19 -33.33 10.25
CA GLN A 581 12.30 -34.27 10.10
C GLN A 581 12.16 -35.05 8.80
N VAL A 582 13.25 -35.14 8.03
CA VAL A 582 13.33 -35.90 6.78
C VAL A 582 14.45 -36.92 6.74
N CYS A 583 15.43 -36.86 7.64
CA CYS A 583 16.49 -37.87 7.74
C CYS A 583 16.88 -38.07 9.21
N GLU A 584 17.25 -39.30 9.57
CA GLU A 584 17.78 -39.64 10.90
C GLU A 584 19.31 -39.55 10.96
N ARG A 585 20.00 -39.87 9.85
CA ARG A 585 21.47 -39.87 9.76
C ARG A 585 21.92 -39.36 8.37
N PRO A 586 22.44 -38.13 8.25
CA PRO A 586 22.54 -37.12 9.31
C PRO A 586 21.15 -36.64 9.77
N LEU A 587 21.04 -36.18 11.01
CA LEU A 587 19.79 -35.66 11.54
C LEU A 587 19.43 -34.37 10.79
N MET A 588 18.37 -34.42 9.97
CA MET A 588 18.02 -33.32 9.06
C MET A 588 16.53 -32.96 9.14
N PHE A 589 16.28 -31.65 9.24
CA PHE A 589 14.95 -31.04 9.26
C PHE A 589 14.77 -30.10 8.06
N LEU A 590 13.57 -30.10 7.49
CA LEU A 590 13.14 -29.12 6.48
C LEU A 590 12.16 -28.12 7.10
N LEU A 591 12.33 -26.84 6.78
CA LEU A 591 11.35 -25.79 7.01
C LEU A 591 10.50 -25.64 5.75
N ASP A 592 9.20 -25.96 5.87
CA ASP A 592 8.24 -25.72 4.79
C ASP A 592 7.87 -24.24 4.72
N THR A 593 7.87 -23.66 3.52
CA THR A 593 7.53 -22.25 3.28
C THR A 593 6.38 -22.14 2.29
N PRO A 594 5.45 -21.18 2.47
CA PRO A 594 4.44 -20.92 1.46
C PRO A 594 5.11 -20.53 0.15
N GLY A 595 4.49 -20.89 -0.99
CA GLY A 595 5.02 -20.49 -2.28
C GLY A 595 5.00 -18.98 -2.48
N VAL A 596 6.12 -18.41 -2.94
CA VAL A 596 6.26 -16.97 -3.15
C VAL A 596 6.58 -16.70 -4.62
N LEU A 597 5.65 -16.07 -5.33
CA LEU A 597 5.89 -15.53 -6.67
C LEU A 597 6.77 -14.27 -6.60
N ALA A 598 7.49 -13.99 -7.67
CA ALA A 598 8.17 -12.71 -7.84
C ALA A 598 7.14 -11.56 -7.78
N PRO A 599 7.46 -10.41 -7.16
CA PRO A 599 6.55 -9.27 -7.06
C PRO A 599 6.22 -8.66 -8.43
N ARG A 600 7.13 -8.82 -9.38
CA ARG A 600 6.95 -8.46 -10.79
C ARG A 600 7.29 -9.67 -11.65
N ILE A 601 6.40 -10.01 -12.57
CA ILE A 601 6.67 -10.98 -13.62
C ILE A 601 7.28 -10.18 -14.78
N PRO A 602 8.46 -10.55 -15.31
CA PRO A 602 9.23 -9.71 -16.22
C PRO A 602 8.59 -9.53 -17.59
N SER A 603 7.73 -10.46 -18.01
CA SER A 603 7.02 -10.40 -19.29
C SER A 603 5.69 -11.13 -19.23
N VAL A 604 4.76 -10.74 -20.09
CA VAL A 604 3.46 -11.42 -20.27
C VAL A 604 3.67 -12.91 -20.57
N GLU A 605 4.62 -13.25 -21.46
CA GLU A 605 4.97 -14.63 -21.80
C GLU A 605 5.37 -15.45 -20.56
N THR A 606 6.18 -14.88 -19.66
CA THR A 606 6.56 -15.53 -18.39
C THR A 606 5.34 -15.76 -17.51
N GLY A 607 4.40 -14.81 -17.48
CA GLY A 607 3.15 -14.90 -16.72
C GLY A 607 2.24 -16.00 -17.25
N LEU A 608 2.12 -16.12 -18.58
CA LEU A 608 1.37 -17.18 -19.24
C LEU A 608 2.00 -18.56 -18.99
N LYS A 609 3.32 -18.68 -19.06
CA LYS A 609 4.05 -19.92 -18.72
C LYS A 609 3.85 -20.36 -17.26
N LEU A 610 3.88 -19.41 -16.33
CA LEU A 610 3.57 -19.62 -14.91
C LEU A 610 2.12 -20.07 -14.71
N ALA A 611 1.17 -19.41 -15.36
CA ALA A 611 -0.24 -19.79 -15.36
C ALA A 611 -0.42 -21.20 -15.95
N LEU A 612 0.19 -21.56 -17.08
CA LEU A 612 0.14 -22.92 -17.64
C LEU A 612 0.64 -23.98 -16.65
N CYS A 613 1.68 -23.66 -15.88
CA CYS A 613 2.20 -24.55 -14.84
C CYS A 613 1.32 -24.64 -13.58
N GLY A 614 0.28 -23.81 -13.50
CA GLY A 614 -0.67 -23.75 -12.39
C GLY A 614 -0.14 -22.96 -11.20
N THR A 615 0.90 -22.13 -11.37
CA THR A 615 1.46 -21.32 -10.29
C THR A 615 0.65 -20.04 -10.06
N VAL A 616 -0.05 -19.57 -11.09
CA VAL A 616 -1.04 -18.47 -11.10
C VAL A 616 -2.41 -19.05 -11.42
N LEU A 617 -3.48 -18.45 -10.89
CA LEU A 617 -4.85 -18.90 -11.13
C LEU A 617 -5.30 -18.63 -12.58
N ASP A 618 -5.86 -19.66 -13.22
CA ASP A 618 -6.27 -19.64 -14.63
C ASP A 618 -7.24 -18.50 -14.95
N HIS A 619 -8.22 -18.25 -14.08
CA HIS A 619 -9.25 -17.23 -14.30
C HIS A 619 -8.74 -15.79 -14.21
N LEU A 620 -7.53 -15.55 -13.67
CA LEU A 620 -6.92 -14.21 -13.68
C LEU A 620 -6.41 -13.84 -15.08
N VAL A 621 -6.02 -14.85 -15.87
CA VAL A 621 -5.57 -14.68 -17.26
C VAL A 621 -6.74 -14.85 -18.24
N GLY A 622 -7.66 -15.77 -17.93
CA GLY A 622 -8.70 -16.25 -18.85
C GLY A 622 -8.36 -17.64 -19.37
N GLU A 623 -9.27 -18.59 -19.15
CA GLU A 623 -9.04 -20.01 -19.49
C GLU A 623 -8.85 -20.21 -21.00
N GLU A 624 -9.62 -19.48 -21.82
CA GLU A 624 -9.53 -19.52 -23.28
C GLU A 624 -8.24 -18.89 -23.80
N THR A 625 -7.85 -17.71 -23.29
CA THR A 625 -6.57 -17.05 -23.61
C THR A 625 -5.37 -17.93 -23.27
N LEU A 626 -5.41 -18.60 -22.11
CA LEU A 626 -4.35 -19.49 -21.68
C LEU A 626 -4.29 -20.76 -22.55
N ALA A 627 -5.45 -21.29 -22.97
CA ALA A 627 -5.54 -22.42 -23.89
C ALA A 627 -5.02 -22.06 -25.28
N ASP A 628 -5.27 -20.82 -25.74
CA ASP A 628 -4.74 -20.28 -27.00
C ASP A 628 -3.22 -20.18 -26.97
N PHE A 629 -2.66 -19.58 -25.91
CA PHE A 629 -1.21 -19.51 -25.74
C PHE A 629 -0.55 -20.90 -25.67
N LEU A 630 -1.21 -21.88 -25.03
CA LEU A 630 -0.76 -23.27 -25.04
C LEU A 630 -0.77 -23.86 -26.45
N LEU A 631 -1.85 -23.66 -27.21
CA LEU A 631 -1.97 -24.15 -28.58
C LEU A 631 -0.87 -23.56 -29.47
N TYR A 632 -0.68 -22.24 -29.42
CA TYR A 632 0.41 -21.53 -30.07
C TYR A 632 1.78 -22.16 -29.75
N THR A 633 2.05 -22.39 -28.46
CA THR A 633 3.33 -22.97 -28.02
C THR A 633 3.52 -24.40 -28.52
N LEU A 634 2.48 -25.24 -28.46
CA LEU A 634 2.51 -26.62 -28.94
C LEU A 634 2.78 -26.67 -30.44
N ASN A 635 2.06 -25.87 -31.25
CA ASN A 635 2.23 -25.84 -32.70
C ASN A 635 3.62 -25.30 -33.09
N ARG A 636 4.06 -24.21 -32.46
CA ARG A 636 5.40 -23.63 -32.66
C ARG A 636 6.50 -24.65 -32.37
N HIS A 637 6.35 -25.48 -31.35
CA HIS A 637 7.32 -26.54 -31.00
C HIS A 637 7.12 -27.84 -31.78
N GLN A 638 6.17 -27.88 -32.73
CA GLN A 638 5.80 -29.03 -33.55
C GLN A 638 5.30 -30.23 -32.72
N LEU A 639 4.59 -29.95 -31.62
CA LEU A 639 4.05 -30.94 -30.69
C LEU A 639 2.57 -31.21 -31.00
N SER A 640 2.31 -32.29 -31.74
CA SER A 640 0.96 -32.69 -32.16
C SER A 640 0.23 -33.61 -31.16
N GLY A 641 0.70 -33.72 -29.91
CA GLY A 641 0.10 -34.60 -28.90
C GLY A 641 -1.38 -34.31 -28.64
N TYR A 642 -1.79 -33.04 -28.74
CA TYR A 642 -3.20 -32.65 -28.60
C TYR A 642 -4.09 -33.06 -29.77
N VAL A 643 -3.53 -33.10 -30.99
CA VAL A 643 -4.21 -33.57 -32.20
C VAL A 643 -4.59 -35.03 -32.02
N GLN A 644 -3.65 -35.86 -31.56
CA GLN A 644 -3.89 -37.28 -31.27
C GLN A 644 -4.85 -37.47 -30.09
N HIS A 645 -4.61 -36.76 -28.97
CA HIS A 645 -5.42 -36.87 -27.76
C HIS A 645 -6.90 -36.52 -28.03
N TYR A 646 -7.15 -35.43 -28.74
CA TYR A 646 -8.51 -34.98 -29.07
C TYR A 646 -9.02 -35.50 -30.42
N GLY A 647 -8.23 -36.25 -31.19
CA GLY A 647 -8.65 -36.80 -32.48
C GLY A 647 -8.99 -35.71 -33.50
N LEU A 648 -8.22 -34.62 -33.49
CA LEU A 648 -8.29 -33.57 -34.49
C LEU A 648 -7.58 -34.12 -35.73
N GLY A 649 -8.14 -34.02 -36.94
CA GLY A 649 -7.49 -34.63 -38.12
C GLY A 649 -6.09 -34.11 -38.40
N GLU A 650 -5.85 -32.83 -38.10
CA GLU A 650 -4.60 -32.10 -38.30
C GLU A 650 -4.41 -31.03 -37.21
N ALA A 651 -3.22 -30.45 -37.15
CA ALA A 651 -2.92 -29.30 -36.28
C ALA A 651 -3.69 -28.05 -36.73
N CYS A 652 -4.07 -27.20 -35.79
CA CYS A 652 -4.90 -26.02 -36.04
C CYS A 652 -4.40 -24.86 -35.19
N ASP A 653 -4.31 -23.65 -35.78
CA ASP A 653 -3.89 -22.42 -35.09
C ASP A 653 -5.07 -21.58 -34.58
N ASP A 654 -6.31 -22.02 -34.82
CA ASP A 654 -7.51 -21.39 -34.29
C ASP A 654 -7.99 -22.11 -33.02
N ILE A 655 -7.79 -21.47 -31.86
CA ILE A 655 -8.22 -21.99 -30.58
C ILE A 655 -9.73 -22.24 -30.52
N ALA A 656 -10.56 -21.42 -31.19
CA ALA A 656 -12.01 -21.60 -31.16
C ALA A 656 -12.40 -22.93 -31.84
N SER A 657 -11.76 -23.25 -32.97
CA SER A 657 -11.94 -24.53 -33.66
C SER A 657 -11.47 -25.72 -32.83
N VAL A 658 -10.33 -25.62 -32.15
CA VAL A 658 -9.82 -26.66 -31.25
C VAL A 658 -10.78 -26.86 -30.08
N LEU A 659 -11.14 -25.80 -29.36
CA LEU A 659 -12.04 -25.86 -28.21
C LEU A 659 -13.44 -26.35 -28.59
N LYS A 660 -13.95 -26.02 -29.78
CA LYS A 660 -15.21 -26.57 -30.30
C LYS A 660 -15.14 -28.09 -30.44
N ARG A 661 -14.06 -28.61 -31.03
CA ARG A 661 -13.87 -30.06 -31.20
C ARG A 661 -13.68 -30.77 -29.86
N VAL A 662 -12.93 -30.16 -28.93
CA VAL A 662 -12.76 -30.64 -27.55
C VAL A 662 -14.13 -30.69 -26.84
N ALA A 663 -14.91 -29.61 -26.92
CA ALA A 663 -16.23 -29.51 -26.30
C ALA A 663 -17.18 -30.60 -26.81
N VAL A 664 -17.23 -30.81 -28.13
CA VAL A 664 -18.06 -31.85 -28.75
C VAL A 664 -17.59 -33.24 -28.33
N LYS A 665 -16.28 -33.54 -28.42
CA LYS A 665 -15.72 -34.84 -28.06
C LYS A 665 -15.99 -35.22 -26.61
N LEU A 666 -15.87 -34.24 -25.70
CA LEU A 666 -16.07 -34.42 -24.27
C LEU A 666 -17.52 -34.19 -23.81
N ARG A 667 -18.44 -33.91 -24.74
CA ARG A 667 -19.85 -33.60 -24.48
C ARG A 667 -20.03 -32.43 -23.50
N LYS A 668 -19.16 -31.43 -23.57
CA LYS A 668 -19.23 -30.18 -22.80
C LYS A 668 -20.07 -29.17 -23.57
N THR A 669 -21.38 -29.15 -23.29
CA THR A 669 -22.34 -28.25 -23.94
C THR A 669 -23.15 -27.49 -22.92
N GLN A 670 -23.51 -26.25 -23.23
CA GLN A 670 -24.32 -25.37 -22.40
C GLN A 670 -25.61 -24.96 -23.14
N LYS A 671 -26.69 -24.75 -22.37
CA LYS A 671 -27.95 -24.22 -22.87
C LYS A 671 -27.95 -22.70 -22.72
N VAL A 672 -28.10 -21.98 -23.83
CA VAL A 672 -28.13 -20.52 -23.83
C VAL A 672 -29.41 -20.02 -24.50
N LYS A 673 -30.00 -18.97 -23.94
CA LYS A 673 -31.15 -18.28 -24.54
C LYS A 673 -30.63 -17.29 -25.56
N VAL A 674 -30.96 -17.52 -26.82
CA VAL A 674 -30.62 -16.60 -27.91
C VAL A 674 -31.87 -15.79 -28.23
N LEU A 675 -31.72 -14.46 -28.26
CA LEU A 675 -32.75 -13.56 -28.79
C LEU A 675 -32.78 -13.75 -30.30
N THR A 676 -33.83 -14.38 -30.81
CA THR A 676 -34.18 -14.26 -32.22
C THR A 676 -35.17 -13.10 -32.36
N GLY A 677 -35.25 -12.47 -33.53
CA GLY A 677 -36.23 -11.40 -33.81
C GLY A 677 -37.71 -11.82 -33.64
N THR A 678 -37.96 -13.05 -33.21
CA THR A 678 -39.26 -13.68 -32.97
C THR A 678 -39.43 -14.23 -31.54
N GLY A 679 -38.46 -14.05 -30.63
CA GLY A 679 -38.55 -14.48 -29.23
C GLY A 679 -37.26 -15.09 -28.67
N ASN A 680 -37.29 -15.53 -27.40
CA ASN A 680 -36.16 -16.21 -26.76
C ASN A 680 -36.22 -17.72 -27.05
N VAL A 681 -35.22 -18.26 -27.76
CA VAL A 681 -35.10 -19.70 -28.03
C VAL A 681 -33.93 -20.28 -27.23
N ASN A 682 -34.12 -21.45 -26.62
CA ASN A 682 -33.03 -22.18 -25.96
C ASN A 682 -32.23 -22.94 -27.03
N VAL A 683 -30.95 -22.61 -27.18
CA VAL A 683 -30.01 -23.28 -28.09
C VAL A 683 -28.97 -24.02 -27.26
N ILE A 684 -28.59 -25.24 -27.68
CA ILE A 684 -27.48 -25.98 -27.11
C ILE A 684 -26.23 -25.62 -27.91
N GLN A 685 -25.21 -25.09 -27.25
CA GLN A 685 -23.95 -24.73 -27.87
C GLN A 685 -22.75 -25.31 -27.10
N PRO A 686 -21.57 -25.46 -27.73
CA PRO A 686 -20.33 -25.82 -27.04
C PRO A 686 -20.04 -24.91 -25.85
N ASP A 687 -19.55 -25.50 -24.75
CA ASP A 687 -19.05 -24.78 -23.58
C ASP A 687 -17.53 -24.62 -23.73
N TYR A 688 -17.12 -23.50 -24.35
CA TYR A 688 -15.72 -23.17 -24.62
C TYR A 688 -14.88 -23.04 -23.33
N PRO A 689 -15.33 -22.35 -22.26
CA PRO A 689 -14.59 -22.34 -20.99
C PRO A 689 -14.37 -23.73 -20.40
N ALA A 690 -15.38 -24.61 -20.42
CA ALA A 690 -15.22 -25.96 -19.92
C ALA A 690 -14.29 -26.83 -20.77
N ALA A 691 -14.26 -26.61 -22.09
CA ALA A 691 -13.28 -27.22 -22.99
C ALA A 691 -11.86 -26.69 -22.73
N ALA A 692 -11.69 -25.38 -22.53
CA ALA A 692 -10.41 -24.76 -22.23
C ALA A 692 -9.80 -25.30 -20.93
N ARG A 693 -10.61 -25.42 -19.87
CA ARG A 693 -10.19 -26.10 -18.62
C ARG A 693 -9.74 -27.54 -18.82
N ASP A 694 -10.37 -28.26 -19.76
CA ASP A 694 -9.94 -29.62 -20.09
C ASP A 694 -8.58 -29.63 -20.76
N PHE A 695 -8.41 -28.76 -21.76
CA PHE A 695 -7.20 -28.63 -22.54
C PHE A 695 -5.99 -28.32 -21.64
N LEU A 696 -6.16 -27.35 -20.74
CA LEU A 696 -5.17 -27.00 -19.72
C LEU A 696 -4.89 -28.15 -18.74
N ARG A 697 -5.92 -28.92 -18.34
CA ARG A 697 -5.76 -30.09 -17.47
C ARG A 697 -5.01 -31.22 -18.17
N ALA A 698 -5.29 -31.49 -19.44
CA ALA A 698 -4.62 -32.51 -20.23
C ALA A 698 -3.12 -32.19 -20.35
N PHE A 699 -2.77 -30.92 -20.58
CA PHE A 699 -1.38 -30.45 -20.52
C PHE A 699 -0.74 -30.69 -19.15
N ARG A 700 -1.38 -30.23 -18.06
CA ARG A 700 -0.83 -30.34 -16.69
C ARG A 700 -0.69 -31.76 -16.17
N SER A 701 -1.42 -32.72 -16.76
CA SER A 701 -1.34 -34.14 -16.42
C SER A 701 -0.43 -34.94 -17.37
N GLY A 702 0.18 -34.30 -18.37
CA GLY A 702 1.07 -34.94 -19.33
C GLY A 702 0.35 -35.74 -20.42
N LEU A 703 -0.98 -35.65 -20.52
CA LEU A 703 -1.76 -36.36 -21.54
C LEU A 703 -1.49 -35.86 -22.97
N LEU A 704 -0.96 -34.65 -23.11
CA LEU A 704 -0.51 -34.09 -24.39
C LEU A 704 0.96 -34.44 -24.73
N GLY A 705 1.61 -35.25 -23.88
CA GLY A 705 3.05 -35.55 -23.95
C GLY A 705 3.92 -34.60 -23.11
N PRO A 706 5.23 -34.87 -23.02
CA PRO A 706 6.18 -34.01 -22.33
C PRO A 706 6.41 -32.71 -23.13
N VAL A 707 6.43 -31.57 -22.43
CA VAL A 707 6.54 -30.23 -23.04
C VAL A 707 7.55 -29.37 -22.28
N MET A 708 8.45 -28.70 -23.00
CA MET A 708 9.39 -27.71 -22.45
C MET A 708 8.99 -26.31 -22.92
N LEU A 709 8.38 -25.50 -22.06
CA LEU A 709 7.89 -24.17 -22.43
C LEU A 709 9.03 -23.15 -22.63
N ASP A 710 10.21 -23.40 -22.06
CA ASP A 710 11.40 -22.54 -22.24
C ASP A 710 12.30 -22.93 -23.41
N ARG A 711 11.82 -23.80 -24.31
CA ARG A 711 12.62 -24.28 -25.43
C ARG A 711 13.19 -23.14 -26.29
N ASP A 712 12.42 -22.09 -26.54
CA ASP A 712 12.87 -20.93 -27.32
C ASP A 712 14.02 -20.16 -26.63
N LEU A 713 14.06 -20.15 -25.30
CA LEU A 713 15.15 -19.52 -24.54
C LEU A 713 16.44 -20.33 -24.62
N LEU A 714 16.35 -21.65 -24.83
CA LEU A 714 17.51 -22.53 -24.99
C LEU A 714 18.13 -22.46 -26.39
N GLN A 715 17.36 -22.01 -27.39
CA GLN A 715 17.80 -21.98 -28.79
C GLN A 715 18.40 -20.62 -29.21
N GLY A 716 18.26 -19.57 -28.38
CA GLY A 716 18.66 -18.20 -28.71
C GLY A 716 17.66 -17.59 -29.71
N ARG A 717 17.17 -16.37 -29.44
CA ARG A 717 16.23 -15.70 -30.37
C ARG A 717 16.89 -15.58 -31.75
N SER A 718 16.34 -16.25 -32.76
CA SER A 718 16.59 -15.92 -34.16
C SER A 718 16.15 -14.47 -34.38
N ALA A 719 17.03 -13.66 -34.95
CA ALA A 719 16.90 -12.21 -35.09
C ALA A 719 15.91 -11.77 -36.19
N GLU A 720 14.83 -12.51 -36.38
CA GLU A 720 13.78 -12.17 -37.34
C GLU A 720 12.48 -12.03 -36.55
N GLU A 721 11.78 -10.92 -36.78
CA GLU A 721 10.44 -10.56 -36.26
C GLU A 721 10.44 -9.71 -34.97
N SER A 722 10.71 -8.42 -35.17
CA SER A 722 10.16 -7.29 -34.39
C SER A 722 9.11 -6.58 -35.23
#